data_AF-A0A269PF52-F1
#
_entry.id   AF-A0A269PF52-F1
#
_cell.length_a   1.000
_cell.length_b   1.000
_cell.length_c   1.000
_cell.angle_alpha   90.00
_cell.angle_beta   90.00
_cell.angle_gamma   90.00
#
_symmetry.space_group_name_H-M   'P 1'
#
loop_
_entity.id
_entity.type
_entity.pdbx_description
1 polymer ?
#
loop_
_entity_poly.entity_id
_entity_poly.type
_entity_poly.pdbx_seq_one_letter_code
_entity_poly.pdbx_strand_id
1 'polypeptide(L)'
;MKKHNVARRRGTSIAAAALSLALVAPFAQPVAAPTTVQMAQAAEITDADGNYIPAASGRINDNGEEDGLLYAGLVPEFTDAQQNNPQYVFKVPHLRKAIWNTGKTPKGDTDANGQYIRFRDEALYSQIARIELVGTEGDAQGSFTKRDPKGSEWGLKFENTRNFPGASGAPYASYIQIFLKNGKKIEDLGLPAEGSQVDYYWVRKDGRIFNNSVQHVNIVGKNQLAQVDGVPSNTFEGTGKNVYQDGISKQLKYDQEKGSIKSTTTATMAIRNFGGNSYWNWILNEYISPDVAKHITDVTVYKSDMEGNPVKGAKKWKMDFDKETGFATTATRPELSYVPHGTDIDPKTKDQVWVNMDSIVGIPANATGSFTIEYQLEEGAENLANSPYGKRIDTTSWISVDFTDKWPKALPNDEKQDGGAKPTLLRSTLKSDFLNIADSDGDGLTNDYERELGTDSSAVDTDGDGIRDDVEVLTDDTDPVDAKSFKPAAPKPASDQVLPSIESLSGTIKREQDKDTQGKDIPLLDVTNADAAPVKIVAVPTGKLGEDEDGNLNYEDADAIAVASLDDAAAIEKGEFKSGKLKLEDGTEYTLVAESPNGERTKGGAFKATDAPTETPAPSITDGSATDEVVADGSEKALDDKVKDPTDGMTGDVLDKDGNPIKDATVTVDPDTGEIKVSVPEGTASQDGTVVVKDKDGKPVGDPIDVKITKPKDETP
;
A
#
# COMPACT_ATOMS: atom_id res chain seq x y z
N MET A 1 -9.12 -33.39 52.25
CA MET A 1 -9.19 -34.88 52.19
C MET A 1 -8.92 -35.31 50.75
N LYS A 2 -7.97 -36.24 50.59
CA LYS A 2 -7.70 -37.15 49.45
C LYS A 2 -7.53 -36.57 48.01
N LYS A 3 -6.28 -36.64 47.54
CA LYS A 3 -5.88 -36.84 46.13
C LYS A 3 -6.45 -38.17 45.60
N HIS A 4 -6.67 -38.32 44.29
CA HIS A 4 -6.22 -39.48 43.49
C HIS A 4 -6.18 -39.16 41.99
N ASN A 5 -5.12 -39.67 41.35
CA ASN A 5 -4.77 -39.62 39.92
C ASN A 5 -5.61 -40.61 39.09
N VAL A 6 -5.58 -40.50 37.75
CA VAL A 6 -5.07 -41.51 36.76
C VAL A 6 -5.54 -41.17 35.32
N ALA A 7 -4.79 -41.66 34.34
CA ALA A 7 -4.51 -41.12 33.02
C ALA A 7 -5.21 -41.78 31.79
N ARG A 8 -5.18 -41.04 30.66
CA ARG A 8 -5.05 -41.39 29.21
C ARG A 8 -5.56 -42.75 28.65
N ARG A 9 -6.38 -42.73 27.57
CA ARG A 9 -6.00 -42.90 26.12
C ARG A 9 -7.20 -43.16 25.14
N ARG A 10 -7.15 -42.43 24.01
CA ARG A 10 -7.38 -42.77 22.56
C ARG A 10 -8.73 -43.20 21.94
N GLY A 11 -9.05 -42.51 20.82
CA GLY A 11 -9.75 -42.96 19.59
C GLY A 11 -11.24 -42.56 19.51
N THR A 12 -11.83 -42.04 18.42
CA THR A 12 -11.43 -41.80 17.02
C THR A 12 -12.54 -40.91 16.38
N SER A 13 -12.14 -39.89 15.61
CA SER A 13 -12.76 -39.31 14.39
C SER A 13 -14.29 -39.36 14.13
N ILE A 14 -14.89 -38.19 13.80
CA ILE A 14 -15.50 -37.82 12.49
C ILE A 14 -15.75 -36.29 12.48
N ALA A 15 -15.47 -35.68 11.34
CA ALA A 15 -15.45 -34.25 11.02
C ALA A 15 -16.83 -33.55 11.03
N ALA A 16 -16.82 -32.22 11.18
CA ALA A 16 -17.56 -31.29 10.30
C ALA A 16 -17.27 -29.81 10.66
N ALA A 17 -16.79 -29.08 9.65
CA ALA A 17 -16.93 -27.64 9.41
C ALA A 17 -16.52 -26.66 10.52
N ALA A 18 -15.25 -26.24 10.51
CA ALA A 18 -14.87 -24.93 11.03
C ALA A 18 -14.92 -23.92 9.89
N LEU A 19 -15.90 -23.02 9.96
CA LEU A 19 -15.96 -21.79 9.17
C LEU A 19 -14.88 -20.86 9.74
N SER A 20 -13.71 -20.80 9.10
CA SER A 20 -12.68 -19.83 9.44
C SER A 20 -13.08 -18.47 8.88
N LEU A 21 -13.69 -17.62 9.72
CA LEU A 21 -13.53 -16.19 9.57
C LEU A 21 -12.05 -15.89 9.81
N ALA A 22 -11.33 -15.52 8.74
CA ALA A 22 -10.09 -14.78 8.89
C ALA A 22 -10.44 -13.42 9.50
N LEU A 23 -10.31 -13.33 10.83
CA LEU A 23 -10.04 -12.06 11.47
C LEU A 23 -8.62 -11.69 11.02
N VAL A 24 -8.50 -10.79 10.06
CA VAL A 24 -7.29 -10.00 9.87
C VAL A 24 -7.11 -9.22 11.17
N ALA A 25 -6.34 -9.80 12.08
CA ALA A 25 -5.77 -9.08 13.19
C ALA A 25 -4.57 -8.31 12.61
N PRO A 26 -4.39 -7.02 12.93
CA PRO A 26 -3.13 -6.37 12.62
C PRO A 26 -2.04 -7.20 13.31
N PHE A 27 -1.13 -7.77 12.52
CA PHE A 27 0.00 -8.51 13.05
C PHE A 27 0.90 -7.51 13.78
N ALA A 28 0.72 -7.40 15.10
CA ALA A 28 1.69 -6.78 15.98
C ALA A 28 2.92 -7.70 16.07
N GLN A 29 3.76 -7.69 15.04
CA GLN A 29 5.12 -8.22 15.13
C GLN A 29 6.00 -7.21 15.89
N PRO A 30 7.05 -7.67 16.60
CA PRO A 30 8.04 -6.77 17.17
C PRO A 30 8.74 -6.04 16.02
N VAL A 31 8.36 -4.77 15.82
CA VAL A 31 9.00 -3.88 14.84
C VAL A 31 10.50 -3.93 15.03
N ALA A 32 11.22 -4.27 13.97
CA ALA A 32 12.67 -4.35 13.99
C ALA A 32 13.23 -3.02 14.51
N ALA A 33 14.20 -3.08 15.41
CA ALA A 33 14.92 -1.86 15.80
C ALA A 33 15.54 -1.26 14.54
N PRO A 34 15.47 0.08 14.34
CA PRO A 34 15.99 0.73 13.15
C PRO A 34 17.42 0.23 12.89
N THR A 35 17.72 -0.10 11.64
CA THR A 35 19.07 -0.53 11.26
C THR A 35 20.04 0.55 11.73
N THR A 36 21.15 0.12 12.32
CA THR A 36 22.11 0.98 13.03
C THR A 36 22.74 2.11 12.19
N VAL A 37 22.41 2.19 10.91
CA VAL A 37 22.98 3.13 9.92
C VAL A 37 22.26 4.49 9.95
N GLN A 38 20.93 4.56 10.09
CA GLN A 38 20.19 5.85 10.13
C GLN A 38 20.36 6.62 11.46
N MET A 39 20.39 5.93 12.60
CA MET A 39 20.47 6.56 13.93
C MET A 39 21.80 7.30 14.19
N ALA A 40 22.82 7.06 13.36
CA ALA A 40 24.09 7.80 13.42
C ALA A 40 23.95 9.27 13.00
N GLN A 41 22.83 9.68 12.39
CA GLN A 41 22.56 11.07 11.97
C GLN A 41 22.19 12.03 13.11
N ALA A 42 21.79 11.57 14.30
CA ALA A 42 21.29 12.46 15.37
C ALA A 42 22.31 13.52 15.88
N ALA A 43 23.61 13.37 15.57
CA ALA A 43 24.64 14.37 15.89
C ALA A 43 24.76 15.48 14.82
N GLU A 44 24.33 15.22 13.59
CA GLU A 44 24.34 16.17 12.48
C GLU A 44 22.93 16.74 12.31
N ILE A 45 22.76 18.01 12.71
CA ILE A 45 21.46 18.70 12.61
C ILE A 45 21.17 19.24 11.20
N THR A 46 22.04 18.95 10.24
CA THR A 46 21.90 19.34 8.84
C THR A 46 22.36 18.22 7.91
N ASP A 47 21.69 18.05 6.78
CA ASP A 47 22.10 17.11 5.72
C ASP A 47 23.30 17.64 4.91
N ALA A 48 23.72 16.87 3.90
CA ALA A 48 24.85 17.21 3.02
C ALA A 48 24.62 18.50 2.21
N ASP A 49 23.36 18.88 1.98
CA ASP A 49 22.95 20.07 1.26
C ASP A 49 22.75 21.28 2.19
N GLY A 50 22.87 21.07 3.50
CA GLY A 50 22.71 22.10 4.53
C GLY A 50 21.26 22.34 4.95
N ASN A 51 20.32 21.47 4.58
CA ASN A 51 18.95 21.51 5.07
C ASN A 51 18.89 20.99 6.51
N TYR A 52 18.00 21.56 7.32
CA TYR A 52 17.85 21.14 8.71
C TYR A 52 17.18 19.76 8.82
N ILE A 53 17.76 18.88 9.62
CA ILE A 53 17.22 17.54 9.94
C ILE A 53 16.49 17.62 11.29
N PRO A 54 15.15 17.50 11.32
CA PRO A 54 14.36 17.44 12.55
C PRO A 54 14.74 16.29 13.49
N ALA A 55 14.42 16.44 14.78
CA ALA A 55 14.58 15.34 15.73
C ALA A 55 13.75 14.10 15.38
N ALA A 56 12.65 14.24 14.63
CA ALA A 56 11.80 13.14 14.18
C ALA A 56 12.33 12.34 12.98
N SER A 57 13.31 12.87 12.22
CA SER A 57 13.77 12.25 10.98
C SER A 57 14.36 10.86 11.18
N GLY A 58 14.01 9.92 10.29
CA GLY A 58 14.46 8.53 10.34
C GLY A 58 13.95 7.75 11.55
N ARG A 59 12.87 8.20 12.21
CA ARG A 59 12.25 7.51 13.34
C ARG A 59 10.87 6.99 12.98
N ILE A 60 10.65 5.75 13.33
CA ILE A 60 9.35 5.09 13.28
C ILE A 60 8.49 5.43 14.51
N ASN A 61 7.18 5.26 14.37
CA ASN A 61 6.23 5.34 15.46
C ASN A 61 6.33 4.14 16.42
N ASP A 62 5.85 4.33 17.66
CA ASP A 62 5.60 3.24 18.59
C ASP A 62 4.23 2.59 18.36
N ASN A 63 3.91 1.54 19.12
CA ASN A 63 2.64 0.83 18.99
C ASN A 63 1.46 1.59 19.67
N GLY A 64 1.51 2.93 19.63
CA GLY A 64 0.53 3.82 20.23
C GLY A 64 0.27 3.52 21.70
N GLU A 65 -1.00 3.26 22.03
CA GLU A 65 -1.41 3.13 23.43
C GLU A 65 -0.78 1.94 24.17
N GLU A 66 -0.36 0.88 23.46
CA GLU A 66 0.27 -0.30 24.06
C GLU A 66 1.60 0.07 24.72
N ASP A 67 2.25 1.08 24.17
CA ASP A 67 3.62 1.47 24.46
C ASP A 67 3.72 2.63 25.48
N GLY A 68 2.55 3.09 25.98
CA GLY A 68 2.45 3.76 27.28
C GLY A 68 1.94 5.20 27.25
N LEU A 69 1.94 5.89 26.10
CA LEU A 69 1.24 7.17 25.96
C LEU A 69 -0.17 6.92 25.43
N LEU A 70 -1.20 7.37 26.15
CA LEU A 70 -2.56 7.29 25.64
C LEU A 70 -2.80 8.41 24.64
N TYR A 71 -2.53 9.66 25.02
CA TYR A 71 -2.55 10.79 24.10
C TYR A 71 -1.72 11.95 24.64
N ALA A 72 -1.23 12.79 23.73
CA ALA A 72 -0.80 14.15 24.01
C ALA A 72 -1.33 15.07 22.90
N GLY A 73 -1.95 16.18 23.28
CA GLY A 73 -2.47 17.18 22.35
C GLY A 73 -1.62 18.45 22.34
N LEU A 74 -1.88 19.31 21.37
CA LEU A 74 -1.40 20.69 21.34
C LEU A 74 -2.56 21.60 20.92
N VAL A 75 -3.04 22.46 21.83
CA VAL A 75 -4.25 23.27 21.59
C VAL A 75 -3.97 24.74 21.89
N PRO A 76 -4.29 25.68 21.00
CA PRO A 76 -4.21 27.11 21.32
C PRO A 76 -4.99 27.46 22.60
N GLU A 77 -4.38 28.21 23.51
CA GLU A 77 -4.98 28.66 24.77
C GLU A 77 -4.87 30.18 24.90
N PHE A 78 -6.01 30.83 25.13
CA PHE A 78 -6.13 32.29 25.15
C PHE A 78 -6.62 32.85 26.48
N THR A 79 -6.89 31.98 27.47
CA THR A 79 -7.47 32.35 28.76
C THR A 79 -6.55 31.96 29.90
N ASP A 80 -6.20 30.68 29.97
CA ASP A 80 -5.38 30.13 31.04
C ASP A 80 -3.89 30.27 30.71
N ALA A 81 -3.06 30.15 31.75
CA ALA A 81 -1.60 30.22 31.65
C ALA A 81 -1.02 31.49 30.96
N GLN A 82 -1.72 32.62 31.00
CA GLN A 82 -1.26 33.91 30.44
C GLN A 82 -0.35 34.71 31.40
N GLN A 83 -0.03 34.16 32.58
CA GLN A 83 0.91 34.78 33.52
C GLN A 83 2.28 34.98 32.88
N ASN A 84 2.95 36.07 33.25
CA ASN A 84 4.24 36.50 32.69
C ASN A 84 4.19 37.06 31.26
N ASN A 85 2.99 37.35 30.73
CA ASN A 85 2.76 37.97 29.43
C ASN A 85 3.45 37.23 28.26
N PRO A 86 3.23 35.92 28.08
CA PRO A 86 3.63 35.23 26.87
C PRO A 86 2.91 35.83 25.66
N GLN A 87 3.49 35.66 24.48
CA GLN A 87 2.88 36.10 23.23
C GLN A 87 1.96 35.02 22.64
N TYR A 88 2.17 33.76 23.04
CA TYR A 88 1.29 32.66 22.70
C TYR A 88 1.37 31.58 23.78
N VAL A 89 0.27 30.85 23.94
CA VAL A 89 0.20 29.71 24.83
C VAL A 89 -0.46 28.56 24.10
N PHE A 90 0.17 27.39 24.18
CA PHE A 90 -0.50 26.13 23.90
C PHE A 90 -0.81 25.41 25.20
N LYS A 91 -1.99 24.81 25.29
CA LYS A 91 -2.32 23.79 26.27
C LYS A 91 -1.96 22.41 25.71
N VAL A 92 -1.34 21.59 26.55
CA VAL A 92 -0.88 20.24 26.23
C VAL A 92 -1.66 19.26 27.11
N PRO A 93 -2.89 18.86 26.72
CA PRO A 93 -3.60 17.80 27.42
C PRO A 93 -2.88 16.47 27.18
N HIS A 94 -2.64 15.70 28.23
CA HIS A 94 -1.91 14.44 28.10
C HIS A 94 -2.30 13.41 29.16
N LEU A 95 -2.13 12.14 28.80
CA LEU A 95 -2.35 11.00 29.69
C LEU A 95 -1.41 9.86 29.33
N ARG A 96 -0.77 9.27 30.34
CA ARG A 96 0.09 8.09 30.19
C ARG A 96 -0.35 6.91 31.07
N LYS A 97 0.04 5.71 30.65
CA LYS A 97 -0.08 4.46 31.42
C LYS A 97 1.07 4.33 32.43
N ALA A 98 1.01 3.25 33.20
CA ALA A 98 2.04 2.88 34.17
C ALA A 98 3.33 2.43 33.47
N ILE A 99 3.16 1.64 32.40
CA ILE A 99 4.21 1.40 31.41
C ILE A 99 4.42 2.72 30.68
N TRP A 100 5.61 3.26 30.76
CA TRP A 100 5.93 4.58 30.24
C TRP A 100 7.41 4.62 29.86
N ASN A 101 7.69 5.00 28.62
CA ASN A 101 9.01 5.43 28.16
C ASN A 101 10.14 4.45 28.51
N THR A 102 9.89 3.17 28.24
CA THR A 102 10.80 2.05 28.51
C THR A 102 11.85 1.94 27.40
N GLY A 103 12.76 0.97 27.53
CA GLY A 103 13.82 0.71 26.55
C GLY A 103 15.14 1.43 26.84
N LYS A 104 16.10 1.24 25.92
CA LYS A 104 17.46 1.76 26.04
C LYS A 104 17.71 2.77 24.93
N THR A 105 18.30 3.89 25.32
CA THR A 105 18.71 4.94 24.38
C THR A 105 19.71 4.40 23.38
N PRO A 106 19.43 4.53 22.06
CA PRO A 106 20.38 4.19 21.03
C PRO A 106 21.69 4.95 21.23
N LYS A 107 22.81 4.30 20.89
CA LYS A 107 24.13 4.90 21.10
C LYS A 107 24.28 6.13 20.21
N GLY A 108 24.52 7.29 20.81
CA GLY A 108 24.72 8.55 20.08
C GLY A 108 23.43 9.34 19.84
N ASP A 109 22.27 8.79 20.17
CA ASP A 109 20.99 9.49 20.02
C ASP A 109 20.82 10.52 21.14
N THR A 110 21.14 11.78 20.82
CA THR A 110 20.97 12.90 21.72
C THR A 110 19.55 13.42 21.78
N ASP A 111 18.64 12.94 20.93
CA ASP A 111 17.25 13.40 20.80
C ASP A 111 16.24 12.47 21.47
N ALA A 112 16.62 11.25 21.84
CA ALA A 112 15.78 10.37 22.65
C ALA A 112 15.31 11.01 23.97
N ASN A 113 14.19 10.53 24.52
CA ASN A 113 13.68 10.87 25.85
C ASN A 113 13.28 12.36 26.02
N GLY A 114 12.50 12.93 25.10
CA GLY A 114 12.07 14.33 25.19
C GLY A 114 10.87 14.69 24.33
N GLN A 115 10.36 15.90 24.51
CA GLN A 115 9.34 16.53 23.66
C GLN A 115 9.97 17.60 22.77
N TYR A 116 9.43 17.76 21.57
CA TYR A 116 9.93 18.69 20.56
C TYR A 116 8.80 19.52 19.98
N ILE A 117 9.08 20.79 19.74
CA ILE A 117 8.21 21.72 19.02
C ILE A 117 9.02 22.38 17.89
N ARG A 118 8.53 22.25 16.66
CA ARG A 118 9.15 22.77 15.45
C ARG A 118 8.23 23.80 14.82
N PHE A 119 8.82 24.91 14.38
CA PHE A 119 8.16 26.04 13.73
C PHE A 119 8.68 26.13 12.29
N ARG A 120 7.80 26.21 11.29
CA ARG A 120 8.23 26.27 9.89
C ARG A 120 8.44 27.70 9.38
N ASP A 121 7.75 28.68 9.93
CA ASP A 121 7.81 30.07 9.44
C ASP A 121 8.93 30.88 10.07
N GLU A 122 9.89 31.33 9.25
CA GLU A 122 11.03 32.13 9.68
C GLU A 122 10.64 33.45 10.34
N ALA A 123 9.57 34.08 9.85
CA ALA A 123 9.02 35.29 10.43
C ALA A 123 8.63 35.09 11.91
N LEU A 124 8.19 33.89 12.29
CA LEU A 124 7.90 33.52 13.67
C LEU A 124 9.15 33.05 14.42
N TYR A 125 9.80 31.99 13.95
CA TYR A 125 10.83 31.31 14.75
C TYR A 125 12.05 32.19 15.00
N SER A 126 12.38 33.09 14.07
CA SER A 126 13.47 34.06 14.24
C SER A 126 13.20 35.06 15.39
N GLN A 127 11.94 35.22 15.79
CA GLN A 127 11.51 36.11 16.86
C GLN A 127 11.33 35.40 18.20
N ILE A 128 11.38 34.07 18.27
CA ILE A 128 11.25 33.34 19.53
C ILE A 128 12.50 33.60 20.40
N ALA A 129 12.26 34.11 21.61
CA ALA A 129 13.30 34.39 22.60
C ALA A 129 13.52 33.20 23.54
N ARG A 130 12.43 32.58 24.02
CA ARG A 130 12.45 31.37 24.86
C ARG A 130 11.07 30.71 24.85
N ILE A 131 11.04 29.45 25.27
CA ILE A 131 9.83 28.64 25.42
C ILE A 131 9.89 27.95 26.78
N GLU A 132 8.81 28.08 27.55
CA GLU A 132 8.70 27.55 28.91
C GLU A 132 7.52 26.58 29.01
N LEU A 133 7.68 25.52 29.81
CA LEU A 133 6.61 24.61 30.18
C LEU A 133 6.17 24.93 31.61
N VAL A 134 4.86 25.12 31.80
CA VAL A 134 4.26 25.36 33.12
C VAL A 134 3.06 24.45 33.36
N GLY A 135 2.76 24.14 34.62
CA GLY A 135 1.57 23.38 35.01
C GLY A 135 0.30 24.25 35.06
N THR A 136 -0.82 23.63 35.43
CA THR A 136 -2.15 24.29 35.55
C THR A 136 -2.21 25.42 36.57
N GLU A 137 -1.31 25.42 37.55
CA GLU A 137 -1.20 26.49 38.54
C GLU A 137 -0.12 27.53 38.18
N GLY A 138 0.49 27.39 36.99
CA GLY A 138 1.60 28.23 36.53
C GLY A 138 2.94 27.89 37.16
N ASP A 139 3.06 26.74 37.82
CA ASP A 139 4.31 26.23 38.35
C ASP A 139 5.28 25.85 37.21
N ALA A 140 6.55 26.25 37.34
CA ALA A 140 7.56 25.95 36.33
C ALA A 140 7.84 24.44 36.26
N GLN A 141 7.71 23.87 35.06
CA GLN A 141 7.95 22.45 34.78
C GLN A 141 9.21 22.23 33.95
N GLY A 142 9.65 23.19 33.14
CA GLY A 142 10.91 23.10 32.40
C GLY A 142 11.06 24.21 31.36
N SER A 143 12.25 24.33 30.78
CA SER A 143 12.57 25.31 29.74
C SER A 143 13.12 24.60 28.51
N PHE A 144 12.57 24.89 27.33
CA PHE A 144 13.05 24.26 26.11
C PHE A 144 14.40 24.85 25.67
N THR A 145 15.21 24.02 25.04
CA THR A 145 16.48 24.41 24.42
C THR A 145 16.38 24.36 22.91
N LYS A 146 16.97 25.34 22.23
CA LYS A 146 17.11 25.31 20.77
C LYS A 146 17.87 24.06 20.34
N ARG A 147 17.34 23.35 19.35
CA ARG A 147 18.05 22.26 18.68
C ARG A 147 18.90 22.79 17.52
N ASP A 148 18.45 23.86 16.87
CA ASP A 148 19.18 24.54 15.80
C ASP A 148 19.52 26.01 16.12
N PRO A 149 20.57 26.58 15.52
CA PRO A 149 20.98 27.97 15.80
C PRO A 149 19.91 29.02 15.48
N LYS A 150 19.09 28.81 14.44
CA LYS A 150 18.02 29.74 14.04
C LYS A 150 16.84 29.67 15.01
N GLY A 151 16.64 28.52 15.66
CA GLY A 151 15.56 28.27 16.62
C GLY A 151 14.25 27.87 15.94
N SER A 152 14.34 27.21 14.79
CA SER A 152 13.22 26.57 14.12
C SER A 152 12.70 25.34 14.88
N GLU A 153 13.52 24.68 15.70
CA GLU A 153 13.10 23.56 16.55
C GLU A 153 13.68 23.67 17.96
N TRP A 154 12.84 23.30 18.93
CA TRP A 154 13.15 23.37 20.35
C TRP A 154 12.79 22.05 21.04
N GLY A 155 13.67 21.57 21.91
CA GLY A 155 13.50 20.31 22.64
C GLY A 155 13.51 20.51 24.15
N LEU A 156 12.78 19.65 24.86
CA LEU A 156 12.78 19.56 26.33
C LEU A 156 12.82 18.09 26.76
N LYS A 157 13.93 17.68 27.38
CA LYS A 157 14.12 16.31 27.87
C LYS A 157 13.19 16.02 29.03
N PHE A 158 12.55 14.85 29.04
CA PHE A 158 11.61 14.46 30.11
C PHE A 158 12.29 14.40 31.48
N GLU A 159 13.55 13.98 31.53
CA GLU A 159 14.35 13.97 32.77
C GLU A 159 14.63 15.37 33.34
N ASN A 160 14.57 16.41 32.49
CA ASN A 160 14.71 17.80 32.89
C ASN A 160 13.35 18.46 33.20
N THR A 161 12.26 17.69 33.17
CA THR A 161 10.92 18.21 33.49
C THR A 161 10.49 17.84 34.91
N ARG A 162 9.88 18.79 35.60
CA ARG A 162 9.25 18.60 36.90
C ARG A 162 7.76 18.39 36.72
N ASN A 163 7.19 17.37 37.37
CA ASN A 163 5.75 17.06 37.37
C ASN A 163 5.12 16.81 36.00
N PHE A 164 5.92 16.67 34.94
CA PHE A 164 5.49 16.36 33.58
C PHE A 164 6.03 14.98 33.18
N PRO A 165 5.28 14.15 32.43
CA PRO A 165 3.90 14.32 31.96
C PRO A 165 2.87 13.85 33.01
N GLY A 166 3.05 14.22 34.28
CA GLY A 166 2.14 13.85 35.36
C GLY A 166 2.21 12.40 35.84
N ALA A 167 1.25 12.04 36.68
CA ALA A 167 1.13 10.71 37.28
C ALA A 167 0.47 9.71 36.31
N SER A 168 0.84 8.43 36.43
CA SER A 168 0.24 7.35 35.65
C SER A 168 -1.27 7.28 35.87
N GLY A 169 -2.04 7.21 34.78
CA GLY A 169 -3.50 7.05 34.80
C GLY A 169 -4.27 8.28 35.28
N ALA A 170 -3.59 9.40 35.54
CA ALA A 170 -4.21 10.65 35.92
C ALA A 170 -4.14 11.63 34.74
N PRO A 171 -5.27 12.05 34.16
CA PRO A 171 -5.27 13.05 33.10
C PRO A 171 -4.72 14.36 33.66
N TYR A 172 -3.91 15.04 32.86
CA TYR A 172 -3.31 16.32 33.24
C TYR A 172 -3.15 17.23 32.02
N ALA A 173 -2.93 18.51 32.26
CA ALA A 173 -2.60 19.47 31.22
C ALA A 173 -1.43 20.33 31.66
N SER A 174 -0.52 20.59 30.74
CA SER A 174 0.54 21.59 30.90
C SER A 174 0.39 22.66 29.85
N TYR A 175 1.16 23.74 29.95
CA TYR A 175 1.10 24.85 29.02
C TYR A 175 2.50 25.18 28.52
N ILE A 176 2.63 25.26 27.20
CA ILE A 176 3.82 25.74 26.52
C ILE A 176 3.62 27.25 26.31
N GLN A 177 4.41 28.05 27.01
CA GLN A 177 4.43 29.51 26.89
C GLN A 177 5.53 29.95 25.93
N ILE A 178 5.15 30.68 24.87
CA ILE A 178 6.07 31.19 23.85
C ILE A 178 6.27 32.69 24.07
N PHE A 179 7.54 33.10 24.21
CA PHE A 179 7.92 34.48 24.40
C PHE A 179 8.70 34.99 23.19
N LEU A 180 8.24 36.09 22.59
CA LEU A 180 8.91 36.71 21.46
C LEU A 180 9.86 37.82 21.91
N LYS A 181 10.90 38.07 21.11
CA LYS A 181 11.88 39.14 21.32
C LYS A 181 11.15 40.47 21.47
N ASN A 182 11.52 41.24 22.49
CA ASN A 182 10.95 42.55 22.82
C ASN A 182 9.42 42.54 23.05
N GLY A 183 8.80 41.38 23.30
CA GLY A 183 7.35 41.28 23.50
C GLY A 183 6.51 41.61 22.26
N LYS A 184 7.08 41.45 21.05
CA LYS A 184 6.37 41.65 19.78
C LYS A 184 5.14 40.73 19.73
N LYS A 185 4.01 41.21 19.23
CA LYS A 185 2.81 40.36 19.10
C LYS A 185 2.90 39.45 17.87
N ILE A 186 2.19 38.32 17.92
CA ILE A 186 2.15 37.39 16.78
C ILE A 186 1.46 38.01 15.57
N GLU A 187 0.43 38.83 15.81
CA GLU A 187 -0.31 39.53 14.75
C GLU A 187 0.56 40.54 13.99
N ASP A 188 1.68 40.99 14.58
CA ASP A 188 2.61 41.96 13.98
C ASP A 188 3.71 41.28 13.13
N LEU A 189 3.70 39.94 13.02
CA LEU A 189 4.77 39.19 12.35
C LEU A 189 4.55 38.98 10.85
N GLY A 190 3.36 39.30 10.32
CA GLY A 190 3.02 39.04 8.92
C GLY A 190 2.98 37.54 8.59
N LEU A 191 2.40 36.74 9.49
CA LEU A 191 2.23 35.30 9.29
C LEU A 191 1.20 34.99 8.18
N PRO A 192 1.23 33.77 7.59
CA PRO A 192 0.24 33.34 6.61
C PRO A 192 -1.20 33.47 7.12
N ALA A 193 -2.14 33.65 6.19
CA ALA A 193 -3.57 33.84 6.49
C ALA A 193 -4.22 32.56 7.07
N GLU A 194 -3.59 31.42 6.88
CA GLU A 194 -3.96 30.10 7.40
C GLU A 194 -3.28 29.83 8.77
N GLY A 195 -2.32 30.67 9.15
CA GLY A 195 -1.51 30.51 10.37
C GLY A 195 -0.14 29.90 10.12
N SER A 196 0.72 30.03 11.13
CA SER A 196 2.09 29.52 11.09
C SER A 196 2.17 28.06 11.54
N GLN A 197 2.87 27.23 10.77
CA GLN A 197 2.94 25.78 10.99
C GLN A 197 3.78 25.42 12.21
N VAL A 198 3.23 24.53 13.04
CA VAL A 198 3.89 23.93 14.18
C VAL A 198 3.73 22.42 14.19
N ASP A 199 4.85 21.71 14.18
CA ASP A 199 4.89 20.28 14.47
C ASP A 199 5.25 20.07 15.94
N TYR A 200 4.55 19.15 16.60
CA TYR A 200 4.83 18.78 17.98
C TYR A 200 4.74 17.27 18.15
N TYR A 201 5.77 16.70 18.77
CA TYR A 201 5.92 15.27 18.90
C TYR A 201 6.86 14.92 20.05
N TRP A 202 6.71 13.71 20.58
CA TRP A 202 7.52 13.19 21.68
C TRP A 202 8.36 12.02 21.20
N VAL A 203 9.64 12.03 21.57
CA VAL A 203 10.59 10.95 21.29
C VAL A 203 10.81 10.13 22.54
N ARG A 204 10.60 8.83 22.41
CA ARG A 204 10.80 7.83 23.46
C ARG A 204 12.25 7.66 23.83
N LYS A 205 12.48 6.98 24.94
CA LYS A 205 13.80 6.63 25.43
C LYS A 205 14.52 5.66 24.52
N ASP A 206 13.81 4.78 23.82
CA ASP A 206 14.35 3.84 22.83
C ASP A 206 14.54 4.45 21.44
N GLY A 207 14.17 5.72 21.25
CA GLY A 207 14.35 6.45 19.99
C GLY A 207 13.15 6.41 19.05
N ARG A 208 12.10 5.64 19.33
CA ARG A 208 10.84 5.69 18.56
C ARG A 208 10.04 6.96 18.90
N ILE A 209 9.12 7.36 18.02
CA ILE A 209 8.18 8.46 18.29
C ILE A 209 6.97 7.90 19.05
N PHE A 210 6.45 8.63 20.04
CA PHE A 210 5.14 8.31 20.59
C PHE A 210 4.06 8.68 19.57
N ASN A 211 3.45 7.71 18.89
CA ASN A 211 2.47 7.92 17.82
C ASN A 211 1.35 8.89 18.26
N ASN A 212 0.82 8.67 19.47
CA ASN A 212 -0.30 9.44 20.02
C ASN A 212 0.10 10.83 20.55
N SER A 213 1.34 11.27 20.30
CA SER A 213 1.84 12.62 20.62
C SER A 213 1.99 13.53 19.42
N VAL A 214 1.96 12.98 18.21
CA VAL A 214 2.19 13.72 16.98
C VAL A 214 1.01 14.65 16.74
N GLN A 215 1.29 15.95 16.58
CA GLN A 215 0.33 17.03 16.40
C GLN A 215 0.87 18.01 15.36
N HIS A 216 0.01 18.47 14.45
CA HIS A 216 0.35 19.39 13.37
C HIS A 216 -0.60 20.57 13.43
N VAL A 217 -0.25 21.62 14.17
CA VAL A 217 -1.19 22.71 14.48
C VAL A 217 -0.73 24.04 13.91
N ASN A 218 -1.68 24.95 13.73
CA ASN A 218 -1.38 26.32 13.34
C ASN A 218 -1.29 27.24 14.57
N ILE A 219 -0.27 28.10 14.58
CA ILE A 219 -0.26 29.33 15.39
C ILE A 219 -1.06 30.38 14.63
N VAL A 220 -2.16 30.78 15.24
CA VAL A 220 -3.17 31.67 14.67
C VAL A 220 -3.63 32.66 15.72
N GLY A 221 -4.00 33.86 15.30
CA GLY A 221 -4.57 34.84 16.23
C GLY A 221 -5.92 34.35 16.78
N LYS A 222 -6.28 34.74 18.01
CA LYS A 222 -7.58 34.38 18.61
C LYS A 222 -8.78 34.69 17.70
N ASN A 223 -8.74 35.85 17.04
CA ASN A 223 -9.81 36.29 16.15
C ASN A 223 -9.86 35.48 14.86
N GLN A 224 -8.75 34.90 14.41
CA GLN A 224 -8.66 34.13 13.17
C GLN A 224 -9.38 32.79 13.30
N LEU A 225 -9.20 32.08 14.42
CA LEU A 225 -9.95 30.85 14.72
C LEU A 225 -11.45 31.09 14.89
N ALA A 226 -11.84 32.22 15.48
CA ALA A 226 -13.23 32.54 15.75
C ALA A 226 -13.98 33.17 14.56
N GLN A 227 -13.28 33.55 13.50
CA GLN A 227 -13.86 34.13 12.27
C GLN A 227 -14.12 33.10 11.18
N VAL A 228 -13.79 31.83 11.40
CA VAL A 228 -14.22 30.75 10.52
C VAL A 228 -15.75 30.75 10.49
N ASP A 229 -16.32 30.78 9.29
CA ASP A 229 -17.77 30.82 9.10
C ASP A 229 -18.46 29.70 9.90
N GLY A 230 -19.60 29.96 10.53
CA GLY A 230 -20.31 28.95 11.33
C GLY A 230 -19.75 28.68 12.75
N VAL A 231 -18.55 29.16 13.11
CA VAL A 231 -18.09 29.13 14.51
C VAL A 231 -18.93 30.10 15.35
N PRO A 232 -19.53 29.66 16.48
CA PRO A 232 -20.29 30.56 17.33
C PRO A 232 -19.45 31.68 17.94
N SER A 233 -19.99 32.91 17.93
CA SER A 233 -19.32 34.08 18.52
C SER A 233 -19.25 34.04 20.05
N ASN A 234 -20.12 33.25 20.69
CA ASN A 234 -20.25 33.15 22.13
C ASN A 234 -19.86 31.75 22.61
N THR A 235 -19.06 31.69 23.69
CA THR A 235 -18.76 30.44 24.40
C THR A 235 -19.88 30.08 25.36
N PHE A 236 -20.17 28.80 25.48
CA PHE A 236 -21.17 28.26 26.40
C PHE A 236 -20.73 28.41 27.86
N GLU A 237 -21.58 29.03 28.69
CA GLU A 237 -21.27 29.36 30.10
C GLU A 237 -22.12 28.60 31.15
N GLY A 238 -22.97 27.67 30.72
CA GLY A 238 -23.85 26.93 31.62
C GLY A 238 -23.18 25.80 32.43
N THR A 239 -23.98 25.13 33.27
CA THR A 239 -23.55 23.93 34.01
C THR A 239 -23.04 22.88 33.02
N GLY A 240 -21.82 22.38 33.22
CA GLY A 240 -21.19 21.40 32.33
C GLY A 240 -20.21 21.99 31.33
N LYS A 241 -20.03 23.33 31.28
CA LYS A 241 -19.11 24.02 30.36
C LYS A 241 -17.66 23.50 30.34
N ASN A 242 -17.20 22.92 31.45
CA ASN A 242 -15.86 22.34 31.59
C ASN A 242 -15.87 20.81 31.40
N VAL A 243 -16.75 20.25 30.56
CA VAL A 243 -16.79 18.81 30.27
C VAL A 243 -15.46 18.30 29.71
N TYR A 244 -14.73 19.13 28.96
CA TYR A 244 -13.34 18.92 28.53
C TYR A 244 -12.38 19.85 29.27
N GLN A 245 -12.35 19.75 30.60
CA GLN A 245 -11.57 20.66 31.46
C GLN A 245 -10.08 20.72 31.08
N ASP A 246 -9.49 19.57 30.73
CA ASP A 246 -8.07 19.44 30.43
C ASP A 246 -7.78 19.76 28.97
N GLY A 247 -8.81 19.86 28.12
CA GLY A 247 -8.70 20.05 26.68
C GLY A 247 -8.92 18.76 25.90
N ILE A 248 -8.80 18.85 24.58
CA ILE A 248 -8.91 17.72 23.64
C ILE A 248 -7.61 17.58 22.87
N SER A 249 -7.23 16.36 22.50
CA SER A 249 -6.29 16.11 21.41
C SER A 249 -7.06 15.89 20.12
N LYS A 250 -6.40 16.18 19.00
CA LYS A 250 -6.90 15.87 17.67
C LYS A 250 -5.73 15.36 16.83
N GLN A 251 -5.97 14.36 16.01
CA GLN A 251 -5.00 13.83 15.06
C GLN A 251 -5.67 13.74 13.70
N LEU A 252 -4.97 14.24 12.68
CA LEU A 252 -5.32 14.05 11.29
C LEU A 252 -4.40 12.97 10.73
N LYS A 253 -4.98 11.90 10.22
CA LYS A 253 -4.27 10.81 9.57
C LYS A 253 -4.83 10.59 8.18
N TYR A 254 -3.95 10.27 7.24
CA TYR A 254 -4.34 9.93 5.89
C TYR A 254 -3.99 8.48 5.60
N ASP A 255 -5.03 7.66 5.57
CA ASP A 255 -4.96 6.24 5.23
C ASP A 255 -4.98 6.16 3.69
N GLN A 256 -3.79 6.17 3.08
CA GLN A 256 -3.61 6.21 1.62
C GLN A 256 -4.14 4.95 0.96
N GLU A 257 -3.85 3.78 1.53
CA GLU A 257 -4.36 2.48 1.09
C GLU A 257 -5.91 2.48 0.98
N LYS A 258 -6.61 3.06 1.97
CA LYS A 258 -8.08 3.13 1.96
C LYS A 258 -8.66 4.41 1.36
N GLY A 259 -7.80 5.31 0.88
CA GLY A 259 -8.21 6.62 0.37
C GLY A 259 -9.07 7.43 1.35
N SER A 260 -8.70 7.50 2.62
CA SER A 260 -9.54 8.16 3.66
C SER A 260 -8.74 9.06 4.60
N ILE A 261 -9.28 10.24 4.89
CA ILE A 261 -8.72 11.16 5.89
C ILE A 261 -9.52 11.01 7.18
N LYS A 262 -8.83 10.68 8.28
CA LYS A 262 -9.42 10.49 9.61
C LYS A 262 -9.05 11.67 10.50
N SER A 263 -10.06 12.40 10.95
CA SER A 263 -9.97 13.47 11.94
C SER A 263 -10.43 12.93 13.29
N THR A 264 -9.50 12.44 14.09
CA THR A 264 -9.77 11.77 15.37
C THR A 264 -9.60 12.75 16.51
N THR A 265 -10.67 12.95 17.30
CA THR A 265 -10.63 13.73 18.54
C THR A 265 -10.60 12.81 19.74
N THR A 266 -9.64 13.02 20.64
CA THR A 266 -9.47 12.24 21.87
C THR A 266 -9.50 13.16 23.09
N ALA A 267 -10.26 12.80 24.12
CA ALA A 267 -10.32 13.61 25.33
C ALA A 267 -10.70 12.80 26.56
N THR A 268 -10.35 13.34 27.74
CA THR A 268 -10.86 12.84 29.02
C THR A 268 -12.04 13.70 29.47
N MET A 269 -13.19 13.07 29.71
CA MET A 269 -14.37 13.79 30.22
C MET A 269 -14.26 14.03 31.73
N ALA A 270 -14.57 15.25 32.14
CA ALA A 270 -14.65 15.63 33.55
C ALA A 270 -15.84 14.95 34.27
N ILE A 271 -15.90 15.13 35.60
CA ILE A 271 -16.85 14.47 36.54
C ILE A 271 -18.32 14.50 36.06
N ARG A 272 -18.76 15.55 35.37
CA ARG A 272 -20.05 15.56 34.64
C ARG A 272 -19.82 15.07 33.21
N ASN A 273 -20.19 13.83 32.94
CA ASN A 273 -20.14 13.23 31.60
C ASN A 273 -21.32 13.67 30.72
N PHE A 274 -21.35 13.16 29.48
CA PHE A 274 -22.48 13.32 28.54
C PHE A 274 -23.86 13.05 29.17
N GLY A 275 -23.97 12.01 30.01
CA GLY A 275 -25.17 11.67 30.79
C GLY A 275 -25.70 12.79 31.71
N GLY A 276 -24.80 13.63 32.24
CA GLY A 276 -25.16 14.79 33.06
C GLY A 276 -25.67 16.00 32.28
N ASN A 277 -25.57 15.96 30.94
CA ASN A 277 -25.91 17.04 30.01
C ASN A 277 -27.02 16.61 29.02
N SER A 278 -27.99 15.82 29.48
CA SER A 278 -29.05 15.21 28.66
C SER A 278 -30.02 16.17 27.96
N TYR A 279 -29.86 17.46 28.22
CA TYR A 279 -30.62 18.55 27.62
C TYR A 279 -29.90 19.24 26.47
N TRP A 280 -28.61 18.99 26.30
CA TRP A 280 -27.81 19.60 25.23
C TRP A 280 -28.05 18.90 23.90
N ASN A 281 -28.14 19.68 22.85
CA ASN A 281 -27.87 19.23 21.49
C ASN A 281 -26.43 19.51 21.18
N TRP A 282 -25.67 18.42 21.02
CA TRP A 282 -24.29 18.48 20.63
C TRP A 282 -24.24 18.51 19.12
N ILE A 283 -23.54 19.49 18.58
CA ILE A 283 -23.37 19.66 17.15
C ILE A 283 -21.89 19.56 16.87
N LEU A 284 -21.51 18.54 16.11
CA LEU A 284 -20.13 18.32 15.69
C LEU A 284 -19.93 19.05 14.37
N ASN A 285 -18.87 19.86 14.30
CA ASN A 285 -18.59 20.71 13.16
C ASN A 285 -17.11 20.63 12.80
N GLU A 286 -16.82 20.62 11.51
CA GLU A 286 -15.46 20.68 11.02
C GLU A 286 -15.41 21.33 9.64
N TYR A 287 -14.41 22.16 9.43
CA TYR A 287 -13.94 22.51 8.09
C TYR A 287 -12.74 21.65 7.74
N ILE A 288 -12.70 21.21 6.49
CA ILE A 288 -11.52 20.69 5.82
C ILE A 288 -11.22 21.58 4.60
N SER A 289 -9.95 21.74 4.23
CA SER A 289 -9.57 22.65 3.15
C SER A 289 -10.39 22.42 1.85
N PRO A 290 -10.88 23.50 1.18
CA PRO A 290 -11.71 23.38 -0.02
C PRO A 290 -11.05 22.68 -1.22
N ASP A 291 -9.73 22.62 -1.25
CA ASP A 291 -8.96 21.95 -2.30
C ASP A 291 -9.13 20.42 -2.23
N VAL A 292 -9.20 19.82 -1.04
CA VAL A 292 -9.55 18.40 -0.88
C VAL A 292 -11.06 18.16 -0.84
N ALA A 293 -11.85 19.14 -0.37
CA ALA A 293 -13.30 18.99 -0.22
C ALA A 293 -14.03 18.54 -1.49
N LYS A 294 -13.53 18.94 -2.67
CA LYS A 294 -14.11 18.57 -3.97
C LYS A 294 -13.97 17.09 -4.30
N HIS A 295 -12.92 16.46 -3.78
CA HIS A 295 -12.57 15.06 -3.98
C HIS A 295 -13.18 14.13 -2.93
N ILE A 296 -13.91 14.68 -1.95
CA ILE A 296 -14.54 13.88 -0.89
C ILE A 296 -15.89 13.33 -1.38
N THR A 297 -16.10 12.03 -1.24
CA THR A 297 -17.32 11.32 -1.66
C THR A 297 -18.34 11.16 -0.54
N ASP A 298 -17.88 10.90 0.69
CA ASP A 298 -18.74 10.74 1.88
C ASP A 298 -18.04 11.28 3.13
N VAL A 299 -18.83 11.80 4.07
CA VAL A 299 -18.34 12.23 5.38
C VAL A 299 -19.15 11.53 6.46
N THR A 300 -18.47 10.79 7.32
CA THR A 300 -19.10 10.07 8.41
C THR A 300 -18.47 10.39 9.76
N VAL A 301 -19.24 10.19 10.83
CA VAL A 301 -18.78 10.35 12.20
C VAL A 301 -19.17 9.14 13.04
N TYR A 302 -18.25 8.69 13.88
CA TYR A 302 -18.44 7.51 14.72
C TYR A 302 -17.54 7.52 15.95
N LYS A 303 -17.89 6.68 16.94
CA LYS A 303 -17.04 6.40 18.08
C LYS A 303 -15.87 5.51 17.66
N SER A 304 -14.65 5.92 18.00
CA SER A 304 -13.43 5.28 17.55
C SER A 304 -12.50 4.95 18.71
N ASP A 305 -11.49 4.14 18.43
CA ASP A 305 -10.26 4.14 19.22
C ASP A 305 -9.42 5.40 18.93
N MET A 306 -8.22 5.46 19.50
CA MET A 306 -7.31 6.60 19.35
C MET A 306 -6.64 6.67 17.96
N GLU A 307 -6.58 5.57 17.23
CA GLU A 307 -6.07 5.52 15.85
C GLU A 307 -7.16 5.88 14.82
N GLY A 308 -8.38 6.14 15.30
CA GLY A 308 -9.51 6.51 14.46
C GLY A 308 -10.28 5.34 13.87
N ASN A 309 -10.00 4.11 14.31
CA ASN A 309 -10.75 2.93 13.86
C ASN A 309 -12.07 2.81 14.64
N PRO A 310 -13.18 2.41 13.99
CA PRO A 310 -14.46 2.23 14.68
C PRO A 310 -14.35 1.18 15.80
N VAL A 311 -14.80 1.52 17.02
CA VAL A 311 -14.86 0.51 18.09
C VAL A 311 -15.89 -0.56 17.74
N LYS A 312 -15.73 -1.77 18.28
CA LYS A 312 -16.65 -2.89 18.01
C LYS A 312 -18.12 -2.49 18.27
N GLY A 313 -18.95 -2.56 17.22
CA GLY A 313 -20.37 -2.22 17.28
C GLY A 313 -20.67 -0.73 17.12
N ALA A 314 -19.66 0.11 16.87
CA ALA A 314 -19.87 1.51 16.52
C ALA A 314 -20.66 1.64 15.22
N LYS A 315 -21.63 2.55 15.22
CA LYS A 315 -22.37 2.92 14.02
C LYS A 315 -21.71 4.14 13.38
N LYS A 316 -21.48 4.08 12.06
CA LYS A 316 -21.10 5.24 11.25
C LYS A 316 -22.35 6.06 10.91
N TRP A 317 -22.30 7.35 11.19
CA TRP A 317 -23.39 8.29 10.91
C TRP A 317 -22.95 9.29 9.85
N LYS A 318 -23.80 9.59 8.87
CA LYS A 318 -23.48 10.59 7.85
C LYS A 318 -23.53 12.01 8.44
N MET A 319 -22.62 12.86 7.98
CA MET A 319 -22.67 14.30 8.19
C MET A 319 -23.19 15.01 6.95
N ASP A 320 -23.78 16.19 7.12
CA ASP A 320 -23.95 17.12 6.01
C ASP A 320 -22.59 17.66 5.63
N PHE A 321 -22.30 17.71 4.33
CA PHE A 321 -21.02 18.16 3.82
C PHE A 321 -21.21 19.07 2.60
N ASP A 322 -20.65 20.28 2.67
CA ASP A 322 -20.59 21.22 1.57
C ASP A 322 -19.23 21.10 0.87
N LYS A 323 -19.22 20.56 -0.36
CA LYS A 323 -18.00 20.36 -1.14
C LYS A 323 -17.33 21.66 -1.61
N GLU A 324 -18.05 22.78 -1.65
CA GLU A 324 -17.48 24.06 -2.09
C GLU A 324 -16.70 24.74 -0.96
N THR A 325 -17.20 24.62 0.26
CA THR A 325 -16.60 25.27 1.44
C THR A 325 -15.79 24.31 2.30
N GLY A 326 -16.00 23.01 2.17
CA GLY A 326 -15.42 21.98 3.04
C GLY A 326 -16.08 21.88 4.42
N PHE A 327 -17.28 22.46 4.60
CA PHE A 327 -17.98 22.44 5.88
C PHE A 327 -18.73 21.12 6.11
N ALA A 328 -18.36 20.39 7.15
CA ALA A 328 -19.06 19.22 7.67
C ALA A 328 -19.82 19.55 8.96
N THR A 329 -21.09 19.13 9.06
CA THR A 329 -21.88 19.33 10.29
C THR A 329 -22.90 18.24 10.57
N THR A 330 -23.21 18.01 11.85
CA THR A 330 -24.37 17.21 12.28
C THR A 330 -25.63 18.04 12.50
N ALA A 331 -25.57 19.37 12.40
CA ALA A 331 -26.66 20.28 12.79
C ALA A 331 -27.98 19.98 12.06
N THR A 332 -27.89 19.60 10.78
CA THR A 332 -29.05 19.36 9.92
C THR A 332 -29.46 17.90 9.81
N ARG A 333 -28.81 17.01 10.57
CA ARG A 333 -29.12 15.57 10.63
C ARG A 333 -30.19 15.31 11.69
N PRO A 334 -31.46 15.04 11.33
CA PRO A 334 -32.54 14.88 12.31
C PRO A 334 -32.33 13.68 13.26
N GLU A 335 -31.51 12.72 12.89
CA GLU A 335 -31.11 11.60 13.74
C GLU A 335 -30.02 11.95 14.77
N LEU A 336 -29.30 13.07 14.61
CA LEU A 336 -28.18 13.49 15.46
C LEU A 336 -28.35 14.89 16.06
N SER A 337 -29.34 15.66 15.61
CA SER A 337 -29.60 17.01 16.08
C SER A 337 -31.08 17.33 16.07
N TYR A 338 -31.50 18.26 16.95
CA TYR A 338 -32.87 18.73 16.97
C TYR A 338 -33.12 20.08 16.27
N VAL A 339 -32.08 20.75 15.77
CA VAL A 339 -32.23 22.01 15.01
C VAL A 339 -33.25 21.89 13.86
N PRO A 340 -33.30 20.80 13.07
CA PRO A 340 -34.26 20.68 11.97
C PRO A 340 -35.73 20.62 12.40
N HIS A 341 -35.97 20.26 13.66
CA HIS A 341 -37.31 20.13 14.21
C HIS A 341 -37.85 21.45 14.80
N GLY A 342 -36.96 22.39 15.13
CA GLY A 342 -37.32 23.66 15.78
C GLY A 342 -38.22 23.45 17.00
N THR A 343 -39.39 24.08 17.01
CA THR A 343 -40.36 24.00 18.11
C THR A 343 -41.23 22.73 18.14
N ASP A 344 -41.17 21.88 17.11
CA ASP A 344 -42.10 20.75 16.91
C ASP A 344 -41.50 19.38 17.28
N ILE A 345 -40.33 19.35 17.94
CA ILE A 345 -39.73 18.09 18.39
C ILE A 345 -40.61 17.36 19.42
N ASP A 346 -40.75 16.04 19.26
CA ASP A 346 -41.44 15.18 20.23
C ASP A 346 -40.46 14.48 21.19
N PRO A 347 -40.92 13.99 22.36
CA PRO A 347 -40.04 13.36 23.34
C PRO A 347 -39.26 12.15 22.83
N LYS A 348 -39.86 11.31 21.97
CA LYS A 348 -39.19 10.10 21.47
C LYS A 348 -38.05 10.46 20.54
N THR A 349 -38.29 11.42 19.64
CA THR A 349 -37.26 11.92 18.73
C THR A 349 -36.11 12.55 19.51
N LYS A 350 -36.40 13.36 20.54
CA LYS A 350 -35.37 13.94 21.41
C LYS A 350 -34.49 12.88 22.08
N ASP A 351 -35.12 11.85 22.66
CA ASP A 351 -34.39 10.78 23.34
C ASP A 351 -33.58 9.94 22.35
N GLN A 352 -34.11 9.71 21.14
CA GLN A 352 -33.39 8.99 20.09
C GLN A 352 -32.17 9.77 19.58
N VAL A 353 -32.30 11.08 19.34
CA VAL A 353 -31.17 11.97 18.99
C VAL A 353 -30.09 11.90 20.08
N TRP A 354 -30.50 11.97 21.34
CA TRP A 354 -29.58 11.89 22.46
C TRP A 354 -28.83 10.54 22.51
N VAL A 355 -29.54 9.42 22.37
CA VAL A 355 -28.93 8.07 22.32
C VAL A 355 -27.98 7.92 21.14
N ASN A 356 -28.34 8.46 19.98
CA ASN A 356 -27.49 8.39 18.79
C ASN A 356 -26.21 9.20 18.98
N MET A 357 -26.31 10.40 19.53
CA MET A 357 -25.14 11.24 19.83
C MET A 357 -24.27 10.63 20.95
N ASP A 358 -24.87 10.05 21.99
CA ASP A 358 -24.14 9.28 23.02
C ASP A 358 -23.35 8.12 22.41
N SER A 359 -23.88 7.49 21.36
CA SER A 359 -23.16 6.40 20.66
C SER A 359 -21.88 6.86 19.96
N ILE A 360 -21.71 8.16 19.74
CA ILE A 360 -20.53 8.79 19.14
C ILE A 360 -19.62 9.37 20.22
N VAL A 361 -20.11 10.36 20.98
CA VAL A 361 -19.31 11.15 21.93
C VAL A 361 -19.43 10.71 23.38
N GLY A 362 -20.27 9.71 23.67
CA GLY A 362 -20.51 9.21 25.02
C GLY A 362 -19.25 8.56 25.61
N ILE A 363 -18.65 9.26 26.59
CA ILE A 363 -17.49 8.80 27.37
C ILE A 363 -17.89 8.79 28.85
N PRO A 364 -17.57 7.72 29.61
CA PRO A 364 -17.82 7.69 31.05
C PRO A 364 -17.10 8.82 31.79
N ALA A 365 -17.62 9.22 32.96
CA ALA A 365 -16.99 10.27 33.76
C ALA A 365 -15.56 9.86 34.19
N ASN A 366 -14.61 10.78 34.05
CA ASN A 366 -13.18 10.57 34.29
C ASN A 366 -12.56 9.46 33.43
N ALA A 367 -13.18 9.13 32.30
CA ALA A 367 -12.61 8.22 31.31
C ALA A 367 -12.17 8.99 30.06
N THR A 368 -11.24 8.38 29.33
CA THR A 368 -10.75 8.86 28.04
C THR A 368 -11.46 8.09 26.94
N GLY A 369 -11.80 8.77 25.86
CA GLY A 369 -12.32 8.14 24.66
C GLY A 369 -12.14 9.03 23.45
N SER A 370 -12.46 8.47 22.29
CA SER A 370 -12.28 9.13 20.99
C SER A 370 -13.52 9.01 20.12
N PHE A 371 -13.65 9.95 19.20
CA PHE A 371 -14.54 9.87 18.05
C PHE A 371 -13.80 10.38 16.82
N THR A 372 -14.23 9.94 15.64
CA THR A 372 -13.57 10.27 14.38
C THR A 372 -14.59 10.80 13.39
N ILE A 373 -14.24 11.90 12.73
CA ILE A 373 -14.86 12.35 11.48
C ILE A 373 -13.97 11.81 10.36
N GLU A 374 -14.53 10.96 9.50
CA GLU A 374 -13.83 10.31 8.40
C GLU A 374 -14.35 10.85 7.08
N TYR A 375 -13.42 11.29 6.24
CA TYR A 375 -13.66 11.77 4.88
C TYR A 375 -13.18 10.70 3.91
N GLN A 376 -14.12 10.10 3.19
CA GLN A 376 -13.78 9.18 2.11
C GLN A 376 -13.45 9.97 0.86
N LEU A 377 -12.30 9.70 0.24
CA LEU A 377 -11.91 10.30 -1.03
C LEU A 377 -12.50 9.51 -2.20
N GLU A 378 -12.59 10.13 -3.37
CA GLU A 378 -12.86 9.44 -4.64
C GLU A 378 -11.66 8.59 -5.05
N GLU A 379 -11.92 7.49 -5.75
CA GLU A 379 -10.86 6.66 -6.35
C GLU A 379 -10.02 7.51 -7.31
N GLY A 380 -8.69 7.48 -7.18
CA GLY A 380 -7.77 8.34 -7.93
C GLY A 380 -7.37 9.64 -7.22
N ALA A 381 -8.04 10.01 -6.12
CA ALA A 381 -7.71 11.20 -5.33
C ALA A 381 -6.56 10.96 -4.33
N GLU A 382 -5.97 9.75 -4.32
CA GLU A 382 -4.83 9.40 -3.48
C GLU A 382 -3.55 10.19 -3.76
N ASN A 383 -3.52 10.91 -4.88
CA ASN A 383 -2.47 11.83 -5.31
C ASN A 383 -2.33 13.12 -4.46
N LEU A 384 -2.84 13.13 -3.23
CA LEU A 384 -2.56 14.22 -2.29
C LEU A 384 -1.04 14.29 -1.98
N ALA A 385 -0.36 13.14 -1.90
CA ALA A 385 1.09 13.03 -1.70
C ALA A 385 1.90 13.65 -2.85
N ASN A 386 1.45 13.43 -4.10
CA ASN A 386 2.10 13.91 -5.32
C ASN A 386 1.89 15.41 -5.61
N SER A 387 1.35 16.16 -4.64
CA SER A 387 1.14 17.59 -4.80
C SER A 387 2.43 18.36 -4.49
N PRO A 388 2.70 19.50 -5.16
CA PRO A 388 3.95 20.23 -4.97
C PRO A 388 4.16 20.60 -3.50
N TYR A 389 5.42 20.47 -3.06
CA TYR A 389 5.89 20.79 -1.70
C TYR A 389 5.22 22.04 -1.13
N GLY A 390 4.60 21.91 0.05
CA GLY A 390 3.98 23.03 0.78
C GLY A 390 2.46 23.13 0.65
N LYS A 391 1.80 22.22 -0.08
CA LYS A 391 0.37 21.98 0.17
C LYS A 391 0.20 21.14 1.44
N ARG A 392 -0.86 21.44 2.17
CA ARG A 392 -1.30 20.77 3.40
C ARG A 392 -2.81 20.80 3.39
N ILE A 393 -3.42 19.90 4.13
CA ILE A 393 -4.87 19.92 4.33
C ILE A 393 -5.13 20.45 5.73
N ASP A 394 -5.59 21.69 5.81
CA ASP A 394 -5.98 22.30 7.07
C ASP A 394 -7.39 21.83 7.45
N THR A 395 -7.58 21.62 8.75
CA THR A 395 -8.90 21.44 9.35
C THR A 395 -9.11 22.37 10.51
N THR A 396 -10.36 22.77 10.73
CA THR A 396 -10.78 23.47 11.95
C THR A 396 -12.06 22.84 12.47
N SER A 397 -12.01 22.29 13.68
CA SER A 397 -13.13 21.57 14.31
C SER A 397 -13.58 22.24 15.58
N TRP A 398 -14.87 22.16 15.88
CA TRP A 398 -15.44 22.59 17.15
C TRP A 398 -16.74 21.86 17.47
N ILE A 399 -17.08 21.84 18.75
CA ILE A 399 -18.37 21.35 19.22
C ILE A 399 -19.22 22.55 19.59
N SER A 400 -20.43 22.60 19.03
CA SER A 400 -21.44 23.58 19.44
C SER A 400 -22.45 22.92 20.36
N VAL A 401 -22.96 23.69 21.31
CA VAL A 401 -24.02 23.31 22.24
C VAL A 401 -25.21 24.21 22.00
N ASP A 402 -26.37 23.57 21.86
CA ASP A 402 -27.65 24.20 21.65
C ASP A 402 -28.72 23.66 22.63
N PHE A 403 -29.86 24.34 22.74
CA PHE A 403 -31.03 23.91 23.50
C PHE A 403 -32.25 23.78 22.59
N THR A 404 -33.25 22.98 22.99
CA THR A 404 -34.48 22.90 22.21
C THR A 404 -35.16 24.27 22.22
N ASP A 405 -35.66 24.76 21.08
CA ASP A 405 -36.42 26.03 21.01
C ASP A 405 -37.58 26.05 22.00
N LYS A 406 -38.27 24.90 22.10
CA LYS A 406 -39.37 24.68 23.02
C LYS A 406 -39.43 23.22 23.42
N TRP A 407 -39.63 22.97 24.72
CA TRP A 407 -39.84 21.61 25.20
C TRP A 407 -41.15 21.02 24.69
N PRO A 408 -41.16 19.72 24.31
CA PRO A 408 -42.40 19.02 24.02
C PRO A 408 -43.38 19.18 25.19
N LYS A 409 -44.65 19.46 24.88
CA LYS A 409 -45.70 19.78 25.89
C LYS A 409 -45.84 18.76 27.02
N ALA A 410 -45.41 17.52 26.80
CA ALA A 410 -45.46 16.43 27.78
C ALA A 410 -44.33 16.48 28.85
N LEU A 411 -43.26 17.27 28.65
CA LEU A 411 -42.10 17.39 29.55
C LEU A 411 -41.58 18.84 29.58
N PRO A 412 -42.38 19.84 30.02
CA PRO A 412 -41.96 21.24 29.98
C PRO A 412 -40.85 21.52 30.99
N ASN A 413 -39.74 22.10 30.53
CA ASN A 413 -38.73 22.72 31.38
C ASN A 413 -38.27 24.05 30.78
N ASP A 414 -38.87 25.14 31.26
CA ASP A 414 -38.62 26.47 30.73
C ASP A 414 -37.18 26.98 30.96
N GLU A 415 -36.43 26.36 31.89
CA GLU A 415 -35.02 26.68 32.17
C GLU A 415 -34.03 25.91 31.26
N LYS A 416 -34.54 25.04 30.38
CA LYS A 416 -33.74 24.16 29.50
C LYS A 416 -34.13 24.28 28.03
N GLN A 417 -34.82 25.36 27.66
CA GLN A 417 -35.08 25.79 26.28
C GLN A 417 -34.53 27.21 26.10
N ASP A 418 -34.22 27.60 24.89
CA ASP A 418 -33.64 28.92 24.60
C ASP A 418 -34.46 29.78 23.62
N GLY A 419 -35.59 29.26 23.14
CA GLY A 419 -36.49 30.01 22.26
C GLY A 419 -35.94 30.25 20.87
N GLY A 420 -35.06 29.37 20.36
CA GLY A 420 -34.43 29.49 19.05
C GLY A 420 -33.21 30.39 19.09
N ALA A 421 -32.49 30.38 20.22
CA ALA A 421 -31.20 31.04 20.28
C ALA A 421 -30.22 30.32 19.34
N LYS A 422 -29.15 31.00 18.95
CA LYS A 422 -28.11 30.36 18.14
C LYS A 422 -27.27 29.43 19.02
N PRO A 423 -26.76 28.31 18.46
CA PRO A 423 -25.80 27.46 19.15
C PRO A 423 -24.58 28.24 19.66
N THR A 424 -23.98 27.75 20.74
CA THR A 424 -22.82 28.35 21.40
C THR A 424 -21.61 27.42 21.36
N LEU A 425 -20.39 27.97 21.35
CA LEU A 425 -19.16 27.19 21.28
C LEU A 425 -18.88 26.50 22.63
N LEU A 426 -18.65 25.18 22.62
CA LEU A 426 -18.20 24.47 23.80
C LEU A 426 -16.73 24.80 24.12
N ARG A 427 -16.46 25.18 25.38
CA ARG A 427 -15.11 25.55 25.83
C ARG A 427 -14.11 24.43 25.54
N SER A 428 -12.90 24.82 25.12
CA SER A 428 -11.76 23.92 24.85
C SER A 428 -11.94 22.96 23.67
N THR A 429 -12.89 23.22 22.74
CA THR A 429 -13.15 22.34 21.59
C THR A 429 -12.77 22.93 20.23
N LEU A 430 -12.62 24.25 20.12
CA LEU A 430 -12.18 24.90 18.89
C LEU A 430 -10.68 24.62 18.68
N LYS A 431 -10.35 23.89 17.61
CA LYS A 431 -8.98 23.50 17.29
C LYS A 431 -8.76 23.49 15.78
N SER A 432 -7.58 23.97 15.36
CA SER A 432 -7.04 23.74 14.02
C SER A 432 -5.96 22.67 14.04
N ASP A 433 -5.97 21.79 13.04
CA ASP A 433 -4.91 20.81 12.73
C ASP A 433 -4.63 20.88 11.24
N PHE A 434 -3.50 20.35 10.78
CA PHE A 434 -3.26 20.13 9.36
C PHE A 434 -2.64 18.77 9.10
N LEU A 435 -2.92 18.20 7.94
CA LEU A 435 -2.20 17.04 7.43
C LEU A 435 -1.04 17.53 6.57
N ASN A 436 0.16 17.05 6.86
CA ASN A 436 1.32 17.26 6.01
C ASN A 436 1.31 16.20 4.91
N ILE A 437 1.18 16.64 3.66
CA ILE A 437 1.15 15.75 2.48
C ILE A 437 2.46 15.78 1.71
N ALA A 438 3.56 16.11 2.40
CA ALA A 438 4.89 16.04 1.83
C ALA A 438 5.32 14.58 1.65
N ASP A 439 5.96 14.33 0.52
CA ASP A 439 6.58 13.09 0.08
C ASP A 439 8.02 13.47 -0.28
N SER A 440 9.01 13.02 0.50
CA SER A 440 10.38 13.54 0.37
C SER A 440 11.23 12.80 -0.64
N ASP A 441 10.96 11.53 -0.89
CA ASP A 441 11.70 10.70 -1.86
C ASP A 441 10.97 10.57 -3.20
N GLY A 442 9.70 10.97 -3.26
CA GLY A 442 8.89 11.04 -4.47
C GLY A 442 8.30 9.70 -4.86
N ASP A 443 8.16 8.76 -3.91
CA ASP A 443 7.55 7.47 -4.17
C ASP A 443 5.99 7.52 -4.17
N GLY A 444 5.39 8.61 -3.72
CA GLY A 444 3.93 8.77 -3.68
C GLY A 444 3.28 8.36 -2.35
N LEU A 445 4.04 7.89 -1.36
CA LEU A 445 3.62 7.83 0.04
C LEU A 445 3.98 9.15 0.73
N THR A 446 3.10 9.62 1.62
CA THR A 446 3.40 10.81 2.42
C THR A 446 4.35 10.42 3.56
N ASN A 447 5.29 11.29 3.90
CA ASN A 447 6.22 11.12 5.02
C ASN A 447 5.52 10.77 6.35
N ASP A 448 4.28 11.24 6.52
CA ASP A 448 3.48 10.96 7.71
C ASP A 448 2.93 9.53 7.69
N TYR A 449 2.46 9.07 6.54
CA TYR A 449 1.95 7.71 6.34
C TYR A 449 3.07 6.66 6.35
N GLU A 450 4.20 6.94 5.69
CA GLU A 450 5.39 6.10 5.73
C GLU A 450 5.86 5.81 7.17
N ARG A 451 5.87 6.84 8.01
CA ARG A 451 6.22 6.69 9.44
C ARG A 451 5.21 5.83 10.22
N GLU A 452 3.94 5.79 9.78
CA GLU A 452 2.94 4.88 10.35
C GLU A 452 3.18 3.44 9.92
N LEU A 453 3.61 3.22 8.68
CA LEU A 453 4.00 1.91 8.14
C LEU A 453 5.34 1.42 8.71
N GLY A 454 6.21 2.35 9.11
CA GLY A 454 7.55 2.06 9.57
C GLY A 454 8.62 2.15 8.47
N THR A 455 8.25 2.67 7.29
CA THR A 455 9.16 2.89 6.16
C THR A 455 10.02 4.16 6.35
N ASP A 456 11.11 4.26 5.59
CA ASP A 456 11.98 5.43 5.57
C ASP A 456 11.55 6.43 4.51
N SER A 457 10.95 7.54 4.95
CA SER A 457 10.54 8.70 4.13
C SER A 457 11.62 9.41 3.31
N SER A 458 12.83 8.86 3.22
CA SER A 458 13.91 9.34 2.36
C SER A 458 14.42 8.28 1.39
N ALA A 459 13.79 7.12 1.36
CA ALA A 459 14.18 5.96 0.57
C ALA A 459 12.95 5.33 -0.11
N VAL A 460 12.92 5.45 -1.44
CA VAL A 460 11.85 4.96 -2.32
C VAL A 460 11.62 3.42 -2.24
N ASP A 461 12.58 2.69 -1.67
CA ASP A 461 12.54 1.24 -1.37
C ASP A 461 13.25 1.08 -0.02
N THR A 462 12.46 0.89 1.04
CA THR A 462 12.95 0.89 2.42
C THR A 462 13.75 -0.36 2.74
N ASP A 463 13.25 -1.52 2.33
CA ASP A 463 13.84 -2.80 2.72
C ASP A 463 14.88 -3.33 1.72
N GLY A 464 14.94 -2.74 0.54
CA GLY A 464 15.94 -2.97 -0.49
C GLY A 464 15.68 -4.20 -1.37
N ASP A 465 14.45 -4.70 -1.45
CA ASP A 465 14.11 -5.85 -2.30
C ASP A 465 13.92 -5.52 -3.79
N GLY A 466 13.98 -4.24 -4.14
CA GLY A 466 13.85 -3.73 -5.50
C GLY A 466 12.42 -3.34 -5.88
N ILE A 467 11.45 -3.42 -4.96
CA ILE A 467 10.09 -2.90 -5.11
C ILE A 467 9.97 -1.59 -4.32
N ARG A 468 9.10 -0.69 -4.79
CA ARG A 468 8.87 0.58 -4.10
C ARG A 468 7.82 0.42 -3.02
N ASP A 469 8.01 1.14 -1.91
CA ASP A 469 7.10 1.10 -0.76
C ASP A 469 5.65 1.43 -1.18
N ASP A 470 5.44 2.42 -2.07
CA ASP A 470 4.12 2.75 -2.60
C ASP A 470 3.46 1.61 -3.39
N VAL A 471 4.23 0.86 -4.16
CA VAL A 471 3.73 -0.27 -4.95
C VAL A 471 3.34 -1.41 -4.02
N GLU A 472 4.18 -1.72 -3.06
CA GLU A 472 3.93 -2.76 -2.06
C GLU A 472 2.65 -2.48 -1.26
N VAL A 473 2.49 -1.25 -0.79
CA VAL A 473 1.38 -0.88 0.09
C VAL A 473 0.07 -0.66 -0.67
N LEU A 474 0.13 0.03 -1.82
CA LEU A 474 -1.09 0.47 -2.52
C LEU A 474 -1.55 -0.52 -3.60
N THR A 475 -0.68 -1.40 -4.07
CA THR A 475 -0.96 -2.29 -5.22
C THR A 475 -0.77 -3.76 -4.88
N ASP A 476 0.39 -4.12 -4.31
CA ASP A 476 0.79 -5.52 -4.17
C ASP A 476 0.32 -6.13 -2.83
N ASP A 477 -0.06 -5.33 -1.84
CA ASP A 477 -0.45 -5.76 -0.47
C ASP A 477 0.65 -6.59 0.21
N THR A 478 1.90 -6.12 0.09
CA THR A 478 3.10 -6.73 0.69
C THR A 478 3.68 -5.86 1.81
N ASP A 479 4.77 -6.31 2.44
CA ASP A 479 5.29 -5.67 3.67
C ASP A 479 6.56 -4.88 3.34
N PRO A 480 6.49 -3.53 3.23
CA PRO A 480 7.58 -2.70 2.70
C PRO A 480 8.79 -2.57 3.64
N VAL A 481 8.78 -3.28 4.76
CA VAL A 481 9.89 -3.32 5.72
C VAL A 481 10.49 -4.71 5.90
N ASP A 482 10.02 -5.72 5.14
CA ASP A 482 10.58 -7.07 5.11
C ASP A 482 10.88 -7.49 3.69
N ALA A 483 12.16 -7.39 3.30
CA ALA A 483 12.65 -7.71 1.95
C ALA A 483 12.33 -9.14 1.45
N LYS A 484 11.80 -10.01 2.31
CA LYS A 484 11.26 -11.32 1.93
C LYS A 484 9.87 -11.25 1.32
N SER A 485 9.21 -10.11 1.42
CA SER A 485 7.78 -9.88 1.24
C SER A 485 7.51 -9.03 0.03
N PHE A 486 7.59 -9.63 -1.14
CA PHE A 486 7.25 -8.98 -2.41
C PHE A 486 6.64 -9.97 -3.39
N LYS A 487 5.84 -9.46 -4.34
CA LYS A 487 5.38 -10.23 -5.49
C LYS A 487 6.52 -10.38 -6.52
N PRO A 488 7.08 -11.58 -6.74
CA PRO A 488 8.16 -11.76 -7.69
C PRO A 488 7.65 -11.56 -9.13
N ALA A 489 8.55 -11.28 -10.06
CA ALA A 489 8.19 -11.14 -11.47
C ALA A 489 7.62 -12.45 -12.06
N ALA A 490 6.73 -12.34 -13.04
CA ALA A 490 6.15 -13.50 -13.72
C ALA A 490 7.21 -14.27 -14.53
N PRO A 491 7.49 -15.56 -14.23
CA PRO A 491 8.46 -16.34 -14.98
C PRO A 491 7.90 -16.76 -16.34
N LYS A 492 8.67 -16.60 -17.42
CA LYS A 492 8.29 -16.96 -18.81
C LYS A 492 9.24 -18.05 -19.34
N PRO A 493 8.74 -19.22 -19.77
CA PRO A 493 9.58 -20.26 -20.35
C PRO A 493 10.11 -19.83 -21.73
N ALA A 494 11.29 -20.31 -22.11
CA ALA A 494 11.89 -20.02 -23.42
C ALA A 494 11.19 -20.76 -24.59
N SER A 495 10.42 -21.81 -24.29
CA SER A 495 9.66 -22.59 -25.26
C SER A 495 8.28 -22.92 -24.67
N ASP A 496 7.25 -22.87 -25.50
CA ASP A 496 5.87 -23.25 -25.16
C ASP A 496 5.67 -24.78 -25.21
N GLN A 497 6.61 -25.52 -25.79
CA GLN A 497 6.62 -26.98 -25.84
C GLN A 497 7.99 -27.56 -25.47
N VAL A 498 7.99 -28.63 -24.68
CA VAL A 498 9.21 -29.35 -24.26
C VAL A 498 8.98 -30.86 -24.23
N LEU A 499 10.07 -31.62 -24.33
CA LEU A 499 10.00 -33.06 -24.13
C LEU A 499 9.67 -33.39 -22.66
N PRO A 500 8.89 -34.46 -22.38
CA PRO A 500 8.59 -34.91 -21.02
C PRO A 500 9.84 -35.21 -20.18
N SER A 501 10.94 -35.65 -20.82
CA SER A 501 12.26 -35.81 -20.19
C SER A 501 13.27 -34.83 -20.79
N ILE A 502 13.16 -33.55 -20.44
CA ILE A 502 14.07 -32.50 -20.88
C ILE A 502 15.32 -32.40 -19.97
N GLU A 503 16.50 -32.19 -20.57
CA GLU A 503 17.76 -32.04 -19.82
C GLU A 503 17.85 -30.70 -19.07
N SER A 504 17.21 -29.65 -19.57
CA SER A 504 17.06 -28.37 -18.88
C SER A 504 15.93 -27.53 -19.51
N LEU A 505 15.08 -26.95 -18.69
CA LEU A 505 14.16 -25.88 -19.04
C LEU A 505 14.82 -24.53 -18.71
N SER A 506 14.78 -23.58 -19.63
CA SER A 506 15.26 -22.21 -19.39
C SER A 506 14.16 -21.20 -19.64
N GLY A 507 14.36 -20.00 -19.12
CA GLY A 507 13.44 -18.89 -19.34
C GLY A 507 13.93 -17.61 -18.68
N THR A 508 13.03 -16.63 -18.61
CA THR A 508 13.28 -15.33 -18.01
C THR A 508 12.27 -15.01 -16.94
N ILE A 509 12.67 -14.21 -15.96
CA ILE A 509 11.83 -13.69 -14.88
C ILE A 509 12.25 -12.23 -14.70
N LYS A 510 11.56 -11.34 -15.41
CA LYS A 510 11.89 -9.91 -15.46
C LYS A 510 10.67 -9.11 -15.07
N ARG A 511 10.82 -8.23 -14.09
CA ARG A 511 9.76 -7.31 -13.67
C ARG A 511 9.52 -6.32 -14.82
N GLU A 512 8.26 -6.12 -15.15
CA GLU A 512 7.85 -5.05 -16.06
C GLU A 512 7.78 -3.75 -15.24
N GLN A 513 7.93 -2.59 -15.87
CA GLN A 513 7.87 -1.34 -15.11
C GLN A 513 6.50 -1.20 -14.45
N ASP A 514 6.51 -1.01 -13.13
CA ASP A 514 5.30 -0.66 -12.41
C ASP A 514 4.80 0.71 -12.84
N LYS A 515 3.54 0.98 -12.51
CA LYS A 515 2.92 2.28 -12.74
C LYS A 515 2.65 2.92 -11.40
N ASP A 516 2.97 4.20 -11.28
CA ASP A 516 2.53 4.98 -10.12
C ASP A 516 1.00 5.17 -10.16
N THR A 517 0.48 5.77 -9.10
CA THR A 517 -0.95 6.14 -8.97
C THR A 517 -1.46 7.11 -10.05
N GLN A 518 -0.58 7.61 -10.95
CA GLN A 518 -0.93 8.45 -12.11
C GLN A 518 -0.81 7.69 -13.45
N GLY A 519 -0.47 6.39 -13.41
CA GLY A 519 -0.27 5.57 -14.59
C GLY A 519 1.06 5.81 -15.30
N LYS A 520 2.01 6.51 -14.67
CA LYS A 520 3.34 6.79 -15.23
C LYS A 520 4.31 5.69 -14.84
N ASP A 521 5.22 5.37 -15.75
CA ASP A 521 6.24 4.34 -15.54
C ASP A 521 7.15 4.68 -14.37
N ILE A 522 7.24 3.72 -13.46
CA ILE A 522 8.19 3.67 -12.36
C ILE A 522 9.53 3.12 -12.89
N PRO A 523 10.67 3.77 -12.59
CA PRO A 523 11.98 3.17 -12.83
C PRO A 523 12.15 1.89 -12.00
N LEU A 524 12.63 0.81 -12.62
CA LEU A 524 13.02 -0.39 -11.88
C LEU A 524 14.17 -0.07 -10.93
N LEU A 525 14.11 -0.62 -9.73
CA LEU A 525 15.13 -0.49 -8.72
C LEU A 525 16.04 -1.73 -8.69
N ASP A 526 17.26 -1.53 -8.20
CA ASP A 526 18.22 -2.62 -8.00
C ASP A 526 17.91 -3.35 -6.70
N VAL A 527 18.18 -4.66 -6.62
CA VAL A 527 17.97 -5.43 -5.40
C VAL A 527 19.20 -5.24 -4.51
N THR A 528 19.05 -4.47 -3.42
CA THR A 528 20.17 -4.12 -2.54
C THR A 528 20.24 -4.97 -1.28
N ASN A 529 19.16 -5.68 -0.93
CA ASN A 529 19.08 -6.57 0.22
C ASN A 529 19.15 -8.05 -0.19
N ALA A 530 20.09 -8.77 0.42
CA ALA A 530 20.29 -10.19 0.14
C ALA A 530 19.15 -11.09 0.67
N ASP A 531 18.34 -10.59 1.61
CA ASP A 531 17.22 -11.33 2.18
C ASP A 531 16.05 -11.49 1.19
N ALA A 532 16.03 -10.74 0.08
CA ALA A 532 15.10 -10.93 -1.03
C ALA A 532 15.29 -12.25 -1.78
N ALA A 533 16.46 -12.88 -1.61
CA ALA A 533 16.72 -14.21 -2.13
C ALA A 533 16.44 -15.31 -1.07
N PRO A 534 16.02 -16.52 -1.48
CA PRO A 534 15.88 -16.96 -2.87
C PRO A 534 14.48 -16.73 -3.46
N VAL A 535 14.42 -16.41 -4.75
CA VAL A 535 13.17 -16.52 -5.54
C VAL A 535 13.11 -17.90 -6.19
N LYS A 536 12.14 -18.71 -5.77
CA LYS A 536 11.95 -20.08 -6.29
C LYS A 536 11.06 -20.05 -7.53
N ILE A 537 11.35 -20.93 -8.48
CA ILE A 537 10.53 -21.15 -9.67
C ILE A 537 10.09 -22.60 -9.68
N VAL A 538 8.79 -22.82 -9.74
CA VAL A 538 8.17 -24.15 -9.82
C VAL A 538 7.30 -24.27 -11.07
N ALA A 539 7.11 -25.49 -11.55
CA ALA A 539 6.15 -25.84 -12.59
C ALA A 539 5.00 -26.63 -11.95
N VAL A 540 3.78 -26.14 -12.10
CA VAL A 540 2.56 -26.75 -11.54
C VAL A 540 1.66 -27.14 -12.71
N PRO A 541 1.08 -28.36 -12.76
CA PRO A 541 0.07 -28.69 -13.77
C PRO A 541 -1.04 -27.65 -13.78
N THR A 542 -1.34 -27.06 -14.94
CA THR A 542 -2.24 -25.89 -15.05
C THR A 542 -3.62 -26.17 -14.43
N GLY A 543 -4.15 -27.39 -14.60
CA GLY A 543 -5.44 -27.79 -14.02
C GLY A 543 -5.43 -28.02 -12.50
N LYS A 544 -4.28 -27.93 -11.84
CA LYS A 544 -4.11 -28.05 -10.38
C LYS A 544 -3.67 -26.75 -9.71
N LEU A 545 -3.47 -25.68 -10.50
CA LEU A 545 -3.20 -24.35 -9.98
C LEU A 545 -4.55 -23.67 -9.65
N GLY A 546 -4.79 -23.43 -8.37
CA GLY A 546 -5.93 -22.68 -7.88
C GLY A 546 -5.59 -21.20 -7.68
N GLU A 547 -6.63 -20.38 -7.67
CA GLU A 547 -6.58 -18.93 -7.45
C GLU A 547 -7.78 -18.60 -6.55
N ASP A 548 -7.56 -17.88 -5.45
CA ASP A 548 -8.64 -17.47 -4.55
C ASP A 548 -9.34 -16.19 -5.03
N GLU A 549 -10.29 -15.67 -4.24
CA GLU A 549 -11.07 -14.48 -4.60
C GLU A 549 -10.20 -13.21 -4.69
N ASP A 550 -9.04 -13.21 -4.03
CA ASP A 550 -8.08 -12.10 -3.99
C ASP A 550 -6.98 -12.26 -5.05
N GLY A 551 -7.03 -13.33 -5.86
CA GLY A 551 -6.06 -13.61 -6.93
C GLY A 551 -4.82 -14.37 -6.46
N ASN A 552 -4.76 -14.81 -5.19
CA ASN A 552 -3.60 -15.49 -4.65
C ASN A 552 -3.55 -16.95 -5.09
N LEU A 553 -2.36 -17.38 -5.52
CA LEU A 553 -2.14 -18.70 -6.08
C LEU A 553 -1.98 -19.79 -5.01
N ASN A 554 -2.73 -20.87 -5.16
CA ASN A 554 -2.63 -22.05 -4.32
C ASN A 554 -2.42 -23.33 -5.15
N TYR A 555 -1.59 -24.22 -4.62
CA TYR A 555 -1.33 -25.56 -5.15
C TYR A 555 -0.80 -26.45 -4.02
N GLU A 556 -0.93 -27.77 -4.19
CA GLU A 556 -0.34 -28.73 -3.26
C GLU A 556 1.16 -28.89 -3.57
N ASP A 557 2.00 -28.93 -2.54
CA ASP A 557 3.46 -29.10 -2.70
C ASP A 557 3.84 -30.36 -3.50
N ALA A 558 3.00 -31.41 -3.45
CA ALA A 558 3.21 -32.64 -4.17
C ALA A 558 3.02 -32.51 -5.70
N ASP A 559 2.31 -31.48 -6.14
CA ASP A 559 2.03 -31.20 -7.55
C ASP A 559 3.03 -30.23 -8.17
N ALA A 560 3.79 -29.50 -7.34
CA ALA A 560 4.81 -28.56 -7.79
C ALA A 560 6.14 -29.26 -8.08
N ILE A 561 6.69 -29.00 -9.27
CA ILE A 561 8.00 -29.48 -9.68
C ILE A 561 8.99 -28.32 -9.58
N ALA A 562 10.02 -28.44 -8.75
CA ALA A 562 11.07 -27.43 -8.65
C ALA A 562 11.81 -27.28 -10.00
N VAL A 563 11.84 -26.06 -10.53
CA VAL A 563 12.49 -25.71 -11.80
C VAL A 563 13.85 -25.06 -11.54
N ALA A 564 13.88 -23.96 -10.80
CA ALA A 564 15.09 -23.20 -10.52
C ALA A 564 14.94 -22.36 -9.24
N SER A 565 16.05 -21.76 -8.81
CA SER A 565 16.11 -20.81 -7.69
C SER A 565 17.06 -19.68 -8.08
N LEU A 566 16.67 -18.43 -7.82
CA LEU A 566 17.55 -17.27 -7.91
C LEU A 566 18.08 -17.00 -6.51
N ASP A 567 19.33 -17.41 -6.26
CA ASP A 567 19.86 -17.53 -4.89
C ASP A 567 20.55 -16.26 -4.36
N ASP A 568 20.63 -15.19 -5.17
CA ASP A 568 21.19 -13.90 -4.78
C ASP A 568 20.60 -12.74 -5.60
N ALA A 569 20.85 -11.51 -5.14
CA ALA A 569 20.38 -10.28 -5.78
C ALA A 569 20.80 -10.18 -7.26
N ALA A 570 22.04 -10.56 -7.60
CA ALA A 570 22.53 -10.51 -8.96
C ALA A 570 21.80 -11.51 -9.89
N ALA A 571 21.40 -12.67 -9.36
CA ALA A 571 20.58 -13.64 -10.08
C ALA A 571 19.15 -13.13 -10.31
N ILE A 572 18.57 -12.45 -9.31
CA ILE A 572 17.26 -11.78 -9.42
C ILE A 572 17.30 -10.69 -10.49
N GLU A 573 18.27 -9.77 -10.42
CA GLU A 573 18.45 -8.68 -11.39
C GLU A 573 18.68 -9.20 -12.82
N LYS A 574 19.48 -10.25 -12.98
CA LYS A 574 19.72 -10.85 -14.30
C LYS A 574 18.44 -11.41 -14.90
N GLY A 575 17.54 -11.94 -14.06
CA GLY A 575 16.22 -12.41 -14.47
C GLY A 575 16.26 -13.55 -15.48
N GLU A 576 17.27 -14.43 -15.40
CA GLU A 576 17.44 -15.60 -16.26
C GLU A 576 17.51 -16.86 -15.40
N PHE A 577 16.77 -17.90 -15.76
CA PHE A 577 16.83 -19.18 -15.06
C PHE A 577 17.10 -20.34 -16.01
N LYS A 578 17.71 -21.39 -15.46
CA LYS A 578 17.93 -22.67 -16.14
C LYS A 578 17.85 -23.80 -15.13
N SER A 579 16.95 -24.75 -15.39
CA SER A 579 16.76 -25.92 -14.55
C SER A 579 17.83 -26.99 -14.78
N GLY A 580 17.92 -27.92 -13.84
CA GLY A 580 18.47 -29.24 -14.11
C GLY A 580 17.51 -30.10 -14.93
N LYS A 581 17.81 -31.40 -15.03
CA LYS A 581 16.95 -32.37 -15.72
C LYS A 581 15.58 -32.47 -15.05
N LEU A 582 14.53 -32.34 -15.84
CA LEU A 582 13.14 -32.43 -15.37
C LEU A 582 12.47 -33.70 -15.89
N LYS A 583 11.51 -34.20 -15.11
CA LYS A 583 10.58 -35.27 -15.51
C LYS A 583 9.17 -34.73 -15.41
N LEU A 584 8.50 -34.69 -16.54
CA LEU A 584 7.17 -34.12 -16.72
C LEU A 584 6.24 -35.21 -17.25
N GLU A 585 4.94 -35.04 -17.05
CA GLU A 585 3.93 -35.95 -17.58
C GLU A 585 3.63 -35.60 -19.05
N ASP A 586 3.72 -36.60 -19.95
CA ASP A 586 3.41 -36.40 -21.37
C ASP A 586 1.95 -35.97 -21.58
N GLY A 587 1.76 -34.98 -22.43
CA GLY A 587 0.47 -34.37 -22.72
C GLY A 587 -0.01 -33.33 -21.70
N THR A 588 0.71 -33.16 -20.58
CA THR A 588 0.32 -32.22 -19.51
C THR A 588 0.81 -30.81 -19.80
N GLU A 589 -0.08 -29.84 -19.60
CA GLU A 589 0.26 -28.41 -19.59
C GLU A 589 0.65 -27.99 -18.18
N TYR A 590 1.79 -27.30 -18.06
CA TYR A 590 2.33 -26.78 -16.82
C TYR A 590 2.34 -25.25 -16.88
N THR A 591 2.04 -24.60 -15.77
CA THR A 591 2.22 -23.17 -15.56
C THR A 591 3.40 -22.95 -14.62
N LEU A 592 4.31 -22.05 -14.99
CA LEU A 592 5.37 -21.64 -14.08
C LEU A 592 4.81 -20.72 -12.98
N VAL A 593 5.31 -20.86 -11.76
CA VAL A 593 5.00 -19.98 -10.64
C VAL A 593 6.32 -19.55 -10.00
N ALA A 594 6.48 -18.26 -9.76
CA ALA A 594 7.57 -17.73 -8.93
C ALA A 594 7.08 -17.53 -7.50
N GLU A 595 7.94 -17.79 -6.53
CA GLU A 595 7.66 -17.66 -5.09
C GLU A 595 8.82 -16.91 -4.41
N SER A 596 8.50 -15.83 -3.68
CA SER A 596 9.45 -15.07 -2.85
C SER A 596 9.79 -15.84 -1.55
N PRO A 597 10.75 -15.36 -0.74
CA PRO A 597 11.13 -16.05 0.49
C PRO A 597 10.01 -16.15 1.54
N ASN A 598 9.09 -15.19 1.63
CA ASN A 598 7.95 -15.25 2.55
C ASN A 598 6.77 -16.11 2.02
N GLY A 599 6.78 -16.46 0.73
CA GLY A 599 5.78 -17.29 0.09
C GLY A 599 4.80 -16.55 -0.83
N GLU A 600 4.98 -15.25 -1.08
CA GLU A 600 4.22 -14.54 -2.12
C GLU A 600 4.46 -15.14 -3.50
N ARG A 601 3.40 -15.24 -4.31
CA ARG A 601 3.41 -16.01 -5.56
C ARG A 601 2.93 -15.23 -6.76
N THR A 602 3.61 -15.40 -7.89
CA THR A 602 3.21 -14.78 -9.17
C THR A 602 3.08 -15.82 -10.28
N LYS A 603 1.96 -15.74 -11.00
CA LYS A 603 1.60 -16.61 -12.12
C LYS A 603 2.47 -16.30 -13.33
N GLY A 604 3.17 -17.30 -13.84
CA GLY A 604 4.03 -17.20 -15.01
C GLY A 604 3.38 -17.68 -16.30
N GLY A 605 4.22 -17.85 -17.32
CA GLY A 605 3.87 -18.46 -18.59
C GLY A 605 3.69 -19.98 -18.47
N ALA A 606 2.85 -20.52 -19.35
CA ALA A 606 2.61 -21.94 -19.46
C ALA A 606 3.45 -22.60 -20.58
N PHE A 607 3.69 -23.89 -20.46
CA PHE A 607 4.30 -24.73 -21.49
C PHE A 607 3.70 -26.14 -21.46
N LYS A 608 3.74 -26.84 -22.59
CA LYS A 608 3.24 -28.20 -22.72
C LYS A 608 4.37 -29.21 -22.78
N ALA A 609 4.32 -30.23 -21.93
CA ALA A 609 5.17 -31.40 -22.04
C ALA A 609 4.58 -32.34 -23.10
N THR A 610 5.29 -32.59 -24.20
CA THR A 610 4.80 -33.51 -25.23
C THR A 610 5.94 -34.18 -25.99
N ASP A 611 5.77 -35.47 -26.28
CA ASP A 611 6.64 -36.26 -27.16
C ASP A 611 6.46 -35.92 -28.67
N ALA A 612 5.83 -34.78 -29.02
CA ALA A 612 5.50 -34.43 -30.41
C ALA A 612 6.74 -34.57 -31.33
N PRO A 613 6.58 -35.23 -32.49
CA PRO A 613 7.72 -35.73 -33.26
C PRO A 613 8.57 -34.57 -33.76
N THR A 614 9.88 -34.72 -33.56
CA THR A 614 10.91 -33.95 -34.27
C THR A 614 10.58 -33.92 -35.76
N GLU A 615 10.62 -32.75 -36.38
CA GLU A 615 10.40 -32.57 -37.82
C GLU A 615 11.10 -33.68 -38.61
N THR A 616 10.32 -34.50 -39.34
CA THR A 616 10.91 -35.44 -40.30
C THR A 616 11.53 -34.59 -41.41
N PRO A 617 12.83 -34.75 -41.73
CA PRO A 617 13.47 -33.99 -42.79
C PRO A 617 12.66 -34.10 -44.09
N ALA A 618 12.48 -32.99 -44.80
CA ALA A 618 11.81 -33.02 -46.09
C ALA A 618 12.61 -33.88 -47.09
N PRO A 619 11.95 -34.68 -47.94
CA PRO A 619 12.62 -35.49 -48.94
C PRO A 619 13.50 -34.66 -49.88
N SER A 620 14.64 -35.20 -50.30
CA SER A 620 15.57 -34.53 -51.24
C SER A 620 16.26 -35.53 -52.17
N ILE A 621 16.78 -35.09 -53.31
CA ILE A 621 17.53 -35.94 -54.23
C ILE A 621 18.99 -36.00 -53.82
N THR A 622 19.56 -37.20 -53.85
CA THR A 622 21.00 -37.45 -53.74
C THR A 622 21.51 -37.86 -55.11
N ASP A 623 22.34 -37.01 -55.70
CA ASP A 623 22.84 -37.18 -57.06
C ASP A 623 23.67 -38.46 -57.21
N GLY A 624 23.47 -39.11 -58.35
CA GLY A 624 24.26 -40.22 -58.86
C GLY A 624 25.68 -39.84 -59.30
N SER A 625 26.41 -40.83 -59.80
CA SER A 625 27.81 -40.66 -60.22
C SER A 625 27.98 -40.46 -61.73
N ALA A 626 26.93 -40.74 -62.52
CA ALA A 626 26.93 -40.60 -63.97
C ALA A 626 25.51 -40.34 -64.49
N THR A 627 25.39 -39.81 -65.71
CA THR A 627 24.09 -39.71 -66.39
C THR A 627 23.53 -41.11 -66.67
N ASP A 628 22.31 -41.37 -66.23
CA ASP A 628 21.65 -42.66 -66.40
C ASP A 628 21.17 -42.89 -67.84
N GLU A 629 21.43 -44.07 -68.40
CA GLU A 629 20.85 -44.51 -69.67
C GLU A 629 19.63 -45.40 -69.43
N VAL A 630 18.46 -44.97 -69.93
CA VAL A 630 17.19 -45.72 -69.87
C VAL A 630 16.82 -46.22 -71.26
N VAL A 631 16.61 -47.53 -71.40
CA VAL A 631 16.21 -48.13 -72.67
C VAL A 631 14.70 -48.01 -72.84
N ALA A 632 14.26 -47.53 -73.99
CA ALA A 632 12.85 -47.43 -74.33
C ALA A 632 12.29 -48.79 -74.80
N ASP A 633 12.28 -49.79 -73.92
CA ASP A 633 11.71 -51.12 -74.14
C ASP A 633 10.54 -51.44 -73.17
N GLY A 634 10.13 -50.47 -72.35
CA GLY A 634 9.10 -50.62 -71.33
C GLY A 634 9.55 -51.35 -70.06
N SER A 635 10.81 -51.78 -69.96
CA SER A 635 11.36 -52.37 -68.74
C SER A 635 11.70 -51.31 -67.69
N GLU A 636 11.58 -51.67 -66.41
CA GLU A 636 11.98 -50.79 -65.31
C GLU A 636 13.50 -50.79 -65.15
N LYS A 637 14.08 -49.59 -65.11
CA LYS A 637 15.49 -49.34 -64.88
C LYS A 637 15.66 -48.52 -63.60
N ALA A 638 16.40 -49.07 -62.64
CA ALA A 638 16.85 -48.30 -61.48
C ALA A 638 17.93 -47.29 -61.90
N LEU A 639 17.73 -46.04 -61.48
CA LEU A 639 18.68 -44.95 -61.56
C LEU A 639 19.74 -45.08 -60.45
N ASP A 640 20.90 -44.44 -60.61
CA ASP A 640 21.90 -44.39 -59.54
C ASP A 640 21.64 -43.25 -58.53
N ASP A 641 20.85 -42.24 -58.92
CA ASP A 641 20.24 -41.24 -58.03
C ASP A 641 19.22 -41.84 -57.06
N LYS A 642 19.10 -41.25 -55.87
CA LYS A 642 18.16 -41.70 -54.83
C LYS A 642 17.44 -40.55 -54.14
N VAL A 643 16.22 -40.82 -53.67
CA VAL A 643 15.53 -39.95 -52.71
C VAL A 643 16.08 -40.22 -51.32
N LYS A 644 16.69 -39.20 -50.73
CA LYS A 644 17.02 -39.17 -49.31
C LYS A 644 15.76 -38.81 -48.51
N ASP A 645 15.52 -39.56 -47.44
CA ASP A 645 14.35 -39.43 -46.56
C ASP A 645 13.02 -39.59 -47.34
N PRO A 646 12.82 -40.70 -48.09
CA PRO A 646 11.62 -40.91 -48.91
C PRO A 646 10.35 -41.05 -48.06
N THR A 647 9.21 -40.74 -48.66
CA THR A 647 7.88 -40.91 -48.04
C THR A 647 6.96 -41.73 -48.94
N ASP A 648 6.05 -42.48 -48.34
CA ASP A 648 5.03 -43.24 -49.08
C ASP A 648 4.23 -42.36 -50.06
N GLY A 649 4.02 -42.88 -51.27
CA GLY A 649 3.21 -42.22 -52.30
C GLY A 649 3.98 -41.26 -53.22
N MET A 650 5.31 -41.24 -53.16
CA MET A 650 6.14 -40.53 -54.13
C MET A 650 6.01 -41.11 -55.54
N THR A 651 6.00 -40.22 -56.53
CA THR A 651 5.86 -40.55 -57.96
C THR A 651 6.80 -39.67 -58.78
N GLY A 652 6.69 -39.66 -60.10
CA GLY A 652 7.42 -38.71 -60.92
C GLY A 652 6.99 -38.74 -62.38
N ASP A 653 7.51 -37.78 -63.14
CA ASP A 653 7.33 -37.71 -64.58
C ASP A 653 8.67 -37.88 -65.29
N VAL A 654 8.67 -38.57 -66.43
CA VAL A 654 9.78 -38.56 -67.39
C VAL A 654 9.46 -37.52 -68.46
N LEU A 655 10.33 -36.54 -68.65
CA LEU A 655 10.18 -35.46 -69.63
C LEU A 655 11.16 -35.66 -70.80
N ASP A 656 10.72 -35.30 -72.01
CA ASP A 656 11.57 -35.26 -73.19
C ASP A 656 12.53 -34.05 -73.19
N LYS A 657 13.43 -33.99 -74.18
CA LYS A 657 14.39 -32.88 -74.36
C LYS A 657 13.76 -31.48 -74.46
N ASP A 658 12.47 -31.40 -74.76
CA ASP A 658 11.71 -30.15 -74.88
C ASP A 658 10.90 -29.86 -73.60
N GLY A 659 11.02 -30.70 -72.57
CA GLY A 659 10.37 -30.58 -71.27
C GLY A 659 8.93 -31.11 -71.22
N ASN A 660 8.48 -31.87 -72.22
CA ASN A 660 7.12 -32.42 -72.25
C ASN A 660 7.08 -33.84 -71.66
N PRO A 661 6.05 -34.21 -70.89
CA PRO A 661 5.92 -35.56 -70.35
C PRO A 661 5.85 -36.62 -71.46
N ILE A 662 6.68 -37.66 -71.33
CA ILE A 662 6.65 -38.83 -72.21
C ILE A 662 5.44 -39.67 -71.83
N LYS A 663 4.51 -39.80 -72.77
CA LYS A 663 3.27 -40.54 -72.57
C LYS A 663 3.57 -42.00 -72.23
N ASP A 664 2.87 -42.54 -71.22
CA ASP A 664 2.95 -43.92 -70.74
C ASP A 664 4.31 -44.31 -70.09
N ALA A 665 5.21 -43.35 -69.86
CA ALA A 665 6.39 -43.55 -69.01
C ALA A 665 6.02 -43.51 -67.52
N THR A 666 6.73 -44.27 -66.69
CA THR A 666 6.47 -44.35 -65.24
C THR A 666 7.73 -44.08 -64.43
N VAL A 667 7.54 -43.46 -63.26
CA VAL A 667 8.58 -43.26 -62.24
C VAL A 667 8.02 -43.75 -60.91
N THR A 668 8.72 -44.68 -60.26
CA THR A 668 8.40 -45.17 -58.93
C THR A 668 9.57 -44.92 -57.98
N VAL A 669 9.26 -44.62 -56.72
CA VAL A 669 10.24 -44.42 -55.66
C VAL A 669 9.97 -45.44 -54.56
N ASP A 670 11.00 -46.19 -54.18
CA ASP A 670 10.91 -47.14 -53.07
C ASP A 670 10.92 -46.36 -51.73
N PRO A 671 9.88 -46.49 -50.89
CA PRO A 671 9.74 -45.70 -49.67
C PRO A 671 10.67 -46.14 -48.54
N ASP A 672 11.30 -47.31 -48.64
CA ASP A 672 12.24 -47.81 -47.62
C ASP A 672 13.69 -47.48 -47.98
N THR A 673 14.01 -47.42 -49.27
CA THR A 673 15.39 -47.33 -49.77
C THR A 673 15.70 -46.07 -50.57
N GLY A 674 14.68 -45.34 -51.01
CA GLY A 674 14.81 -44.16 -51.85
C GLY A 674 15.19 -44.45 -53.30
N GLU A 675 15.20 -45.72 -53.72
CA GLU A 675 15.56 -46.12 -55.08
C GLU A 675 14.54 -45.62 -56.10
N ILE A 676 15.01 -44.92 -57.14
CA ILE A 676 14.18 -44.39 -58.22
C ILE A 676 14.22 -45.38 -59.39
N LYS A 677 13.04 -45.84 -59.83
CA LYS A 677 12.89 -46.73 -61.00
C LYS A 677 12.08 -46.03 -62.08
N VAL A 678 12.59 -46.10 -63.30
CA VAL A 678 12.00 -45.45 -64.47
C VAL A 678 11.74 -46.47 -65.56
N SER A 679 10.58 -46.41 -66.19
CA SER A 679 10.25 -47.16 -67.40
C SER A 679 9.82 -46.21 -68.51
N VAL A 680 10.37 -46.42 -69.71
CA VAL A 680 10.06 -45.65 -70.91
C VAL A 680 9.49 -46.60 -71.97
N PRO A 681 8.30 -46.32 -72.55
CA PRO A 681 7.64 -47.25 -73.45
C PRO A 681 8.36 -47.41 -74.79
N GLU A 682 8.18 -48.59 -75.37
CA GLU A 682 8.71 -48.94 -76.69
C GLU A 682 8.19 -47.98 -77.78
N GLY A 683 9.09 -47.59 -78.68
CA GLY A 683 8.80 -46.62 -79.74
C GLY A 683 9.17 -45.16 -79.40
N THR A 684 9.59 -44.88 -78.17
CA THR A 684 10.17 -43.58 -77.81
C THR A 684 11.50 -43.35 -78.56
N ALA A 685 11.66 -42.17 -79.19
CA ALA A 685 12.87 -41.85 -79.94
C ALA A 685 14.07 -41.67 -78.98
N SER A 686 15.28 -41.98 -79.46
CA SER A 686 16.48 -41.71 -78.65
C SER A 686 16.71 -40.20 -78.52
N GLN A 687 16.79 -39.74 -77.28
CA GLN A 687 16.90 -38.33 -76.94
C GLN A 687 17.40 -38.17 -75.49
N ASP A 688 17.87 -36.98 -75.17
CA ASP A 688 18.06 -36.58 -73.78
C ASP A 688 16.69 -36.33 -73.13
N GLY A 689 16.57 -36.55 -71.83
CA GLY A 689 15.35 -36.35 -71.06
C GLY A 689 15.66 -36.08 -69.59
N THR A 690 14.64 -35.78 -68.81
CA THR A 690 14.79 -35.53 -67.37
C THR A 690 13.72 -36.24 -66.57
N VAL A 691 14.07 -36.74 -65.39
CA VAL A 691 13.14 -37.36 -64.44
C VAL A 691 12.87 -36.38 -63.31
N VAL A 692 11.60 -36.02 -63.12
CA VAL A 692 11.15 -35.14 -62.03
C VAL A 692 10.42 -35.98 -60.99
N VAL A 693 11.07 -36.19 -59.84
CA VAL A 693 10.45 -36.86 -58.69
C VAL A 693 9.48 -35.90 -58.00
N LYS A 694 8.35 -36.43 -57.52
CA LYS A 694 7.29 -35.68 -56.86
C LYS A 694 6.89 -36.32 -55.54
N ASP A 695 6.54 -35.48 -54.58
CA ASP A 695 5.92 -35.90 -53.33
C ASP A 695 4.49 -36.43 -53.54
N LYS A 696 3.87 -36.94 -52.46
CA LYS A 696 2.49 -37.45 -52.47
C LYS A 696 1.44 -36.42 -52.89
N ASP A 697 1.76 -35.12 -52.82
CA ASP A 697 0.88 -34.01 -53.16
C ASP A 697 1.16 -33.48 -54.59
N GLY A 698 2.09 -34.13 -55.32
CA GLY A 698 2.43 -33.85 -56.71
C GLY A 698 3.43 -32.71 -56.90
N LYS A 699 4.13 -32.25 -55.84
CA LYS A 699 5.14 -31.19 -55.94
C LYS A 699 6.53 -31.78 -56.22
N PRO A 700 7.37 -31.11 -57.03
CA PRO A 700 8.73 -31.57 -57.32
C PRO A 700 9.59 -31.70 -56.05
N VAL A 701 10.39 -32.76 -55.98
CA VAL A 701 11.37 -33.04 -54.93
C VAL A 701 12.77 -32.94 -55.53
N GLY A 702 13.55 -31.96 -55.08
CA GLY A 702 14.90 -31.70 -55.58
C GLY A 702 14.96 -31.20 -57.03
N ASP A 703 16.17 -31.20 -57.59
CA ASP A 703 16.40 -30.84 -58.99
C ASP A 703 16.06 -32.04 -59.92
N PRO A 704 15.62 -31.80 -61.17
CA PRO A 704 15.39 -32.87 -62.14
C PRO A 704 16.66 -33.67 -62.42
N ILE A 705 16.52 -34.99 -62.54
CA ILE A 705 17.62 -35.91 -62.83
C ILE A 705 17.77 -36.06 -64.35
N ASP A 706 18.96 -35.78 -64.89
CA ASP A 706 19.25 -35.92 -66.32
C ASP A 706 19.38 -37.41 -66.70
N VAL A 707 18.61 -37.84 -67.70
CA VAL A 707 18.65 -39.21 -68.24
C VAL A 707 18.81 -39.20 -69.75
N LYS A 708 19.37 -40.27 -70.31
CA LYS A 708 19.50 -40.45 -71.74
C LYS A 708 18.68 -41.65 -72.20
N ILE A 709 17.65 -41.37 -73.00
CA ILE A 709 16.74 -42.38 -73.51
C ILE A 709 17.33 -42.99 -74.78
N THR A 710 17.48 -44.30 -74.79
CA THR A 710 18.05 -45.06 -75.91
C THR A 710 17.05 -46.04 -76.48
N LYS A 711 17.14 -46.34 -77.78
CA LYS A 711 16.30 -47.37 -78.38
C LYS A 711 16.77 -48.76 -77.95
N PRO A 712 15.87 -49.76 -77.87
CA PRO A 712 16.27 -51.15 -77.73
C PRO A 712 17.25 -51.50 -78.86
N LYS A 713 18.33 -52.20 -78.56
CA LYS A 713 19.20 -52.73 -79.62
C LYS A 713 18.37 -53.75 -80.40
N ASP A 714 18.20 -53.54 -81.71
CA ASP A 714 17.55 -54.51 -82.60
C ASP A 714 18.25 -55.87 -82.46
N GLU A 715 17.59 -56.82 -81.80
CA GLU A 715 17.96 -58.22 -81.88
C GLU A 715 17.33 -58.81 -83.16
N THR A 716 18.14 -59.00 -84.19
CA THR A 716 17.91 -60.09 -85.16
C THR A 716 19.28 -60.60 -85.63
N PRO A 717 19.39 -61.91 -85.91
CA PRO A 717 20.48 -62.79 -85.47
C PRO A 717 21.84 -62.60 -86.15
#